data_AF-A0A2M8BUP0-F1
#
_entry.id   AF-A0A2M8BUP0-F1
#
_cell.length_a   1.000
_cell.length_b   1.000
_cell.length_c   1.000
_cell.angle_alpha   90.00
_cell.angle_beta   90.00
_cell.angle_gamma   90.00
#
_symmetry.space_group_name_H-M   'P 1'
#
loop_
_entity.id
_entity.type
_entity.pdbx_description
1 polymer ?
#
loop_
_entity_poly.entity_id
_entity_poly.type
_entity_poly.pdbx_seq_one_letter_code
_entity_poly.pdbx_strand_id
1 'polypeptide(L)'
;MNRPKSKQIVSFVFTLALLGSGLWSSLALGETKESDWQVSSTLDLNAQADETTTVINVTECRDQVAAGGDEIFTFNQVSGTMSSSAYYSIKVALGSETCAKTDLAQVDTDTCLTLVENEPLSASILPIDVTVALDRLTSVKSADDCENVDESAQIYLIVEDPPSLADPTIYAVTYSVRFKTARPTAPANVAAEGGEESILVTWDEISSIDDYKIYVTTATIDAGAKPDTITDASVTSVTKTGSRRVTGATANTVYSVAVTSVDTDGNESLVGTAVDVETGVVDDFWERYNAENPGVDGGYCFIATAAYGSYQEPHVQLLRQFRDEYLLTNDPGRAFVALYYQWSPTLADAIAERPWARSVTRVALVPLYLGAAMLLNTTLVEKLGLFLLFGLLMVGLSISWRNAGRHRPRHSAVARWLVAALLFSVFLGVGWTSAFADESPVNMMAEVKGGPYRPDGLGDTYTQYFGKDSSTMFEFELDYQFYRGFGSAALGGSLAYASADGKALTASNAASIDTTSLAWLPLRLALIYRFDMFATHWDVPFVLYGKAGLDYYVWWVDNGAGNTSTSATGKNGSGGTFGWHAALGAAFLLDWLEPSTAIGFDVEWGVNNSYLFAEYLLATIDDLGSSSAFDLSDNGTFQIGLALEF
;
A
#
# COMPACT_ATOMS: atom_id res chain seq x y z
N MET A 1 23.75 -19.95 -55.46
CA MET A 1 22.37 -20.03 -54.95
C MET A 1 22.12 -18.79 -54.12
N ASN A 2 21.15 -17.97 -54.53
CA ASN A 2 21.13 -16.54 -54.26
C ASN A 2 19.68 -16.05 -54.05
N ARG A 3 19.50 -15.16 -53.06
CA ARG A 3 18.35 -14.26 -52.77
C ARG A 3 17.17 -14.78 -51.89
N PRO A 4 16.37 -13.89 -51.23
CA PRO A 4 16.77 -12.86 -50.24
C PRO A 4 15.69 -12.50 -49.14
N LYS A 5 16.10 -11.75 -48.08
CA LYS A 5 15.52 -10.51 -47.47
C LYS A 5 14.01 -10.44 -47.09
N SER A 6 13.54 -9.81 -46.00
CA SER A 6 14.03 -8.66 -45.21
C SER A 6 13.12 -8.29 -44.02
N LYS A 7 13.73 -7.71 -42.95
CA LYS A 7 13.31 -6.54 -42.11
C LYS A 7 12.06 -6.71 -41.21
N GLN A 8 11.96 -6.16 -39.99
CA GLN A 8 12.64 -5.01 -39.37
C GLN A 8 12.49 -5.03 -37.82
N ILE A 9 13.49 -4.46 -37.14
CA ILE A 9 13.59 -4.11 -35.71
C ILE A 9 13.04 -2.67 -35.51
N VAL A 10 12.61 -2.32 -34.28
CA VAL A 10 12.74 -1.02 -33.53
C VAL A 10 11.52 -0.90 -32.59
N SER A 11 11.65 -1.09 -31.27
CA SER A 11 12.19 -0.22 -30.20
C SER A 11 11.26 0.91 -29.72
N PHE A 12 10.87 0.75 -28.45
CA PHE A 12 10.45 1.73 -27.45
C PHE A 12 11.04 3.15 -27.62
N VAL A 13 10.20 4.19 -27.53
CA VAL A 13 10.53 5.52 -26.98
C VAL A 13 9.27 6.17 -26.37
N PHE A 14 9.42 6.65 -25.13
CA PHE A 14 8.55 7.54 -24.35
C PHE A 14 8.44 8.95 -24.99
N THR A 15 7.25 9.55 -25.04
CA THR A 15 7.10 11.02 -25.09
C THR A 15 5.87 11.47 -24.30
N LEU A 16 6.10 12.33 -23.32
CA LEU A 16 5.15 13.06 -22.50
C LEU A 16 4.79 14.39 -23.18
N ALA A 17 3.51 14.80 -23.17
CA ALA A 17 3.12 16.22 -23.28
C ALA A 17 1.70 16.45 -22.72
N LEU A 18 1.64 17.22 -21.63
CA LEU A 18 0.47 17.92 -21.11
C LEU A 18 0.18 19.17 -21.95
N LEU A 19 -1.11 19.45 -22.21
CA LEU A 19 -1.81 20.75 -22.15
C LEU A 19 -3.04 20.73 -23.08
N GLY A 20 -4.24 21.01 -22.54
CA GLY A 20 -5.42 21.29 -23.37
C GLY A 20 -6.75 20.98 -22.72
N SER A 21 -7.12 21.75 -21.72
CA SER A 21 -8.47 21.84 -21.15
C SER A 21 -9.53 22.23 -22.18
N GLY A 22 -10.70 21.59 -22.09
CA GLY A 22 -11.98 22.12 -22.56
C GLY A 22 -12.45 21.62 -23.92
N LEU A 23 -13.76 21.32 -23.98
CA LEU A 23 -14.60 20.97 -25.16
C LEU A 23 -14.83 19.49 -25.45
N TRP A 24 -15.31 18.70 -24.48
CA TRP A 24 -16.15 17.52 -24.79
C TRP A 24 -17.31 17.44 -23.78
N SER A 25 -18.24 18.36 -23.88
CA SER A 25 -19.58 18.24 -23.29
C SER A 25 -20.61 18.52 -24.38
N SER A 26 -20.95 17.48 -25.13
CA SER A 26 -22.25 17.21 -25.75
C SER A 26 -22.07 16.18 -26.85
N LEU A 27 -22.18 14.90 -26.50
CA LEU A 27 -22.75 13.86 -27.34
C LEU A 27 -22.87 12.60 -26.45
N ALA A 28 -23.75 12.69 -25.44
CA ALA A 28 -24.36 11.48 -24.88
C ALA A 28 -25.32 10.94 -25.96
N LEU A 29 -24.76 10.22 -26.93
CA LEU A 29 -25.52 9.21 -27.62
C LEU A 29 -25.90 8.22 -26.53
N GLY A 30 -27.20 8.15 -26.21
CA GLY A 30 -27.72 7.12 -25.33
C GLY A 30 -27.35 5.78 -25.94
N GLU A 31 -26.32 5.15 -25.38
CA GLU A 31 -26.20 3.71 -25.41
C GLU A 31 -27.45 3.20 -24.68
N THR A 32 -28.39 2.69 -25.46
CA THR A 32 -29.35 1.74 -24.92
C THR A 32 -28.49 0.59 -24.44
N LYS A 33 -28.40 0.45 -23.11
CA LYS A 33 -27.74 -0.67 -22.46
C LYS A 33 -28.47 -1.93 -22.95
N GLU A 34 -27.92 -2.58 -23.97
CA GLU A 34 -28.37 -3.90 -24.40
C GLU A 34 -28.31 -4.79 -23.14
N SER A 35 -29.43 -5.39 -22.77
CA SER A 35 -29.53 -6.17 -21.54
C SER A 35 -28.62 -7.40 -21.66
N ASP A 36 -27.47 -7.35 -21.00
CA ASP A 36 -26.41 -8.37 -20.99
C ASP A 36 -26.79 -9.65 -20.19
N TRP A 37 -28.09 -9.89 -20.03
CA TRP A 37 -28.65 -11.04 -19.30
C TRP A 37 -28.72 -12.24 -20.24
N GLN A 38 -27.57 -12.89 -20.44
CA GLN A 38 -27.50 -14.19 -21.10
C GLN A 38 -27.26 -15.29 -20.07
N VAL A 39 -28.26 -16.14 -19.90
CA VAL A 39 -28.17 -17.32 -19.06
C VAL A 39 -27.68 -18.49 -19.89
N SER A 40 -26.45 -18.95 -19.65
CA SER A 40 -25.86 -20.06 -20.38
C SER A 40 -25.92 -21.36 -19.58
N SER A 41 -26.42 -22.43 -20.21
CA SER A 41 -26.40 -23.79 -19.69
C SER A 41 -25.62 -24.71 -20.62
N THR A 42 -25.04 -25.75 -20.07
CA THR A 42 -24.28 -26.75 -20.82
C THR A 42 -25.07 -28.03 -21.00
N LEU A 43 -25.01 -28.60 -22.20
CA LEU A 43 -25.53 -29.91 -22.56
C LEU A 43 -24.36 -30.89 -22.63
N ASP A 44 -24.24 -31.76 -21.64
CA ASP A 44 -23.33 -32.91 -21.65
C ASP A 44 -24.11 -34.21 -21.92
N LEU A 45 -23.93 -34.76 -23.12
CA LEU A 45 -24.59 -35.99 -23.53
C LEU A 45 -24.02 -37.24 -22.87
N ASN A 46 -22.93 -37.12 -22.12
CA ASN A 46 -22.42 -38.23 -21.31
C ASN A 46 -23.05 -38.27 -19.91
N ALA A 47 -23.63 -37.17 -19.44
CA ALA A 47 -24.14 -37.04 -18.08
C ALA A 47 -25.61 -37.50 -17.91
N GLN A 48 -26.37 -37.72 -19.00
CA GLN A 48 -27.80 -38.09 -19.07
C GLN A 48 -28.80 -37.15 -18.37
N ALA A 49 -28.41 -36.48 -17.28
CA ALA A 49 -29.12 -35.40 -16.64
C ALA A 49 -28.09 -34.39 -16.09
N ASP A 50 -28.25 -33.12 -16.44
CA ASP A 50 -27.48 -32.02 -15.87
C ASP A 50 -28.46 -31.01 -15.27
N GLU A 51 -28.11 -30.43 -14.11
CA GLU A 51 -28.94 -29.46 -13.39
C GLU A 51 -28.12 -28.24 -13.00
N THR A 52 -28.52 -27.08 -13.50
CA THR A 52 -27.94 -25.78 -13.14
C THR A 52 -28.98 -24.94 -12.43
N THR A 53 -28.59 -24.23 -11.36
CA THR A 53 -29.48 -23.35 -10.60
C THR A 53 -28.91 -21.94 -10.55
N THR A 54 -29.75 -20.94 -10.82
CA THR A 54 -29.44 -19.52 -10.62
C THR A 54 -30.48 -18.89 -9.72
N VAL A 55 -30.01 -18.08 -8.78
CA VAL A 55 -30.84 -17.30 -7.88
C VAL A 55 -30.85 -15.86 -8.40
N ILE A 56 -32.04 -15.29 -8.54
CA ILE A 56 -32.26 -13.90 -8.93
C ILE A 56 -32.65 -13.12 -7.68
N ASN A 57 -31.84 -12.13 -7.33
CA ASN A 57 -32.10 -11.24 -6.19
C ASN A 57 -33.01 -10.06 -6.58
N VAL A 58 -33.45 -9.29 -5.59
CA VAL A 58 -34.39 -8.17 -5.78
C VAL A 58 -33.89 -7.10 -6.76
N THR A 59 -32.58 -6.84 -6.79
CA THR A 59 -31.98 -5.83 -7.69
C THR A 59 -31.98 -6.36 -9.11
N GLU A 60 -31.55 -7.61 -9.29
CA GLU A 60 -31.50 -8.28 -10.59
C GLU A 60 -32.90 -8.41 -11.20
N CYS A 61 -33.91 -8.81 -10.40
CA CYS A 61 -35.30 -8.84 -10.84
C CYS A 61 -35.77 -7.47 -11.37
N ARG A 62 -35.45 -6.38 -10.65
CA ARG A 62 -35.85 -5.03 -11.07
C ARG A 62 -35.15 -4.59 -12.34
N ASP A 63 -33.86 -4.92 -12.47
CA ASP A 63 -33.08 -4.64 -13.68
C ASP A 63 -33.66 -5.39 -14.90
N GLN A 64 -34.08 -6.64 -14.71
CA GLN A 64 -34.73 -7.44 -15.76
C GLN A 64 -36.07 -6.83 -16.20
N VAL A 65 -36.91 -6.43 -15.24
CA VAL A 65 -38.18 -5.75 -15.56
C VAL A 65 -37.94 -4.44 -16.30
N ALA A 66 -36.93 -3.66 -15.88
CA ALA A 66 -36.58 -2.40 -16.53
C ALA A 66 -36.05 -2.60 -17.96
N ALA A 67 -35.41 -3.73 -18.23
CA ALA A 67 -34.89 -4.12 -19.54
C ALA A 67 -35.96 -4.61 -20.54
N GLY A 68 -37.22 -4.77 -20.10
CA GLY A 68 -38.30 -5.29 -20.95
C GLY A 68 -38.65 -6.75 -20.70
N GLY A 69 -38.00 -7.41 -19.73
CA GLY A 69 -38.41 -8.69 -19.17
C GLY A 69 -38.20 -9.92 -20.05
N ASP A 70 -37.48 -9.84 -21.17
CA ASP A 70 -37.17 -11.03 -21.96
C ASP A 70 -35.84 -11.64 -21.50
N GLU A 71 -35.87 -12.88 -20.98
CA GLU A 71 -34.69 -13.64 -20.59
C GLU A 71 -34.23 -14.54 -21.74
N ILE A 72 -32.93 -14.54 -22.04
CA ILE A 72 -32.34 -15.39 -23.07
C ILE A 72 -31.61 -16.56 -22.41
N PHE A 73 -32.09 -17.77 -22.68
CA PHE A 73 -31.45 -19.02 -22.28
C PHE A 73 -30.68 -19.61 -23.46
N THR A 74 -29.37 -19.72 -23.30
CA THR A 74 -28.44 -20.25 -24.30
C THR A 74 -27.99 -21.65 -23.89
N PHE A 75 -28.26 -22.66 -24.71
CA PHE A 75 -27.82 -24.04 -24.48
C PHE A 75 -26.63 -24.38 -25.36
N ASN A 76 -25.48 -24.62 -24.74
CA ASN A 76 -24.23 -24.96 -25.39
C ASN A 76 -23.93 -26.46 -25.28
N GLN A 77 -23.47 -27.11 -26.35
CA GLN A 77 -22.98 -28.49 -26.23
C GLN A 77 -21.52 -28.51 -25.78
N VAL A 78 -21.22 -29.29 -24.74
CA VAL A 78 -19.87 -29.40 -24.19
C VAL A 78 -19.21 -30.74 -24.52
N SER A 79 -19.98 -31.83 -24.62
CA SER A 79 -19.44 -33.16 -24.93
C SER A 79 -20.47 -34.17 -25.47
N GLY A 80 -19.94 -35.18 -26.18
CA GLY A 80 -20.71 -36.27 -26.82
C GLY A 80 -21.00 -36.04 -28.31
N THR A 81 -21.36 -37.10 -29.02
CA THR A 81 -21.67 -37.05 -30.46
C THR A 81 -23.14 -37.40 -30.65
N MET A 82 -23.93 -36.49 -31.23
CA MET A 82 -25.33 -36.74 -31.57
C MET A 82 -25.46 -37.44 -32.91
N SER A 83 -26.50 -38.26 -33.09
CA SER A 83 -26.90 -38.69 -34.43
C SER A 83 -27.42 -37.52 -35.26
N SER A 84 -27.40 -37.66 -36.60
CA SER A 84 -28.02 -36.68 -37.51
C SER A 84 -29.56 -36.68 -37.47
N SER A 85 -30.15 -37.49 -36.59
CA SER A 85 -31.59 -37.70 -36.44
C SER A 85 -32.08 -37.36 -35.03
N ALA A 86 -31.29 -36.64 -34.23
CA ALA A 86 -31.71 -36.16 -32.92
C ALA A 86 -32.79 -35.07 -33.06
N TYR A 87 -33.74 -35.07 -32.13
CA TYR A 87 -34.77 -34.04 -32.01
C TYR A 87 -34.79 -33.49 -30.59
N TYR A 88 -35.26 -32.26 -30.42
CA TYR A 88 -35.35 -31.63 -29.12
C TYR A 88 -36.68 -30.93 -28.88
N SER A 89 -36.99 -30.71 -27.61
CA SER A 89 -38.11 -29.90 -27.16
C SER A 89 -37.72 -29.12 -25.94
N ILE A 90 -38.31 -27.93 -25.81
CA ILE A 90 -38.05 -27.03 -24.71
C ILE A 90 -39.36 -26.80 -23.98
N LYS A 91 -39.38 -27.18 -22.70
CA LYS A 91 -40.55 -27.10 -21.84
C LYS A 91 -40.23 -26.24 -20.63
N VAL A 92 -41.19 -25.45 -20.15
CA VAL A 92 -41.07 -24.62 -18.95
C VAL A 92 -42.10 -25.07 -17.92
N ALA A 93 -41.66 -25.42 -16.73
CA ALA A 93 -42.53 -25.64 -15.58
C ALA A 93 -42.49 -24.43 -14.63
N LEU A 94 -43.66 -24.07 -14.12
CA LEU A 94 -43.86 -22.97 -13.19
C LEU A 94 -43.92 -23.49 -11.74
N GLY A 95 -43.31 -22.75 -10.81
CA GLY A 95 -43.29 -23.07 -9.40
C GLY A 95 -42.46 -24.32 -9.07
N SER A 96 -43.01 -25.18 -8.22
CA SER A 96 -42.42 -26.48 -7.84
C SER A 96 -42.88 -27.65 -8.73
N GLU A 97 -43.65 -27.37 -9.77
CA GLU A 97 -44.18 -28.38 -10.69
C GLU A 97 -43.08 -28.85 -11.66
N THR A 98 -43.32 -29.99 -12.32
CA THR A 98 -42.35 -30.57 -13.26
C THR A 98 -43.00 -30.94 -14.59
N CYS A 99 -42.32 -30.67 -15.70
CA CYS A 99 -42.70 -31.18 -17.00
C CYS A 99 -42.24 -32.63 -17.21
N ALA A 100 -42.95 -33.37 -18.07
CA ALA A 100 -42.51 -34.69 -18.52
C ALA A 100 -41.17 -34.58 -19.28
N LYS A 101 -40.15 -35.28 -18.78
CA LYS A 101 -38.78 -35.30 -19.33
C LYS A 101 -38.51 -36.46 -20.29
N THR A 102 -39.52 -37.30 -20.54
CA THR A 102 -39.38 -38.61 -21.20
C THR A 102 -39.93 -38.65 -22.62
N ASP A 103 -40.40 -37.53 -23.15
CA ASP A 103 -40.90 -37.42 -24.52
C ASP A 103 -40.81 -35.97 -25.02
N LEU A 104 -40.83 -35.84 -26.36
CA LEU A 104 -40.84 -34.57 -27.08
C LEU A 104 -42.25 -34.03 -27.36
N ALA A 105 -43.30 -34.66 -26.82
CA ALA A 105 -44.68 -34.30 -27.15
C ALA A 105 -45.04 -32.92 -26.55
N GLN A 106 -45.91 -32.19 -27.27
CA GLN A 106 -46.55 -30.98 -26.74
C GLN A 106 -47.32 -31.29 -25.46
N VAL A 107 -47.02 -30.53 -24.40
CA VAL A 107 -47.76 -30.57 -23.14
C VAL A 107 -48.02 -29.12 -22.75
N ASP A 108 -49.21 -28.63 -23.05
CA ASP A 108 -49.67 -27.30 -22.63
C ASP A 108 -50.71 -27.45 -21.53
N THR A 109 -50.26 -27.21 -20.31
CA THR A 109 -51.06 -27.18 -19.08
C THR A 109 -50.81 -25.84 -18.38
N ASP A 110 -51.60 -25.54 -17.34
CA ASP A 110 -51.40 -24.31 -16.57
C ASP A 110 -50.04 -24.27 -15.85
N THR A 111 -49.36 -25.41 -15.69
CA THR A 111 -48.12 -25.55 -14.90
C THR A 111 -46.90 -26.02 -15.71
N CYS A 112 -47.11 -26.51 -16.93
CA CYS A 112 -46.06 -26.92 -17.86
C CYS A 112 -46.43 -26.49 -19.28
N LEU A 113 -45.53 -25.79 -19.95
CA LEU A 113 -45.73 -25.16 -21.25
C LEU A 113 -44.62 -25.58 -22.21
N THR A 114 -44.97 -26.00 -23.42
CA THR A 114 -43.99 -26.30 -24.46
C THR A 114 -43.67 -25.03 -25.25
N LEU A 115 -42.41 -24.59 -25.23
CA LEU A 115 -41.93 -23.44 -26.00
C LEU A 115 -41.43 -23.83 -27.40
N VAL A 116 -40.78 -24.98 -27.49
CA VAL A 116 -40.28 -25.56 -28.74
C VAL A 116 -40.68 -27.02 -28.77
N GLU A 117 -41.35 -27.45 -29.83
CA GLU A 117 -41.86 -28.81 -29.97
C GLU A 117 -41.15 -29.55 -31.10
N ASN A 118 -40.53 -30.68 -30.75
CA ASN A 118 -40.01 -31.70 -31.67
C ASN A 118 -39.24 -31.13 -32.89
N GLU A 119 -38.30 -30.23 -32.63
CA GLU A 119 -37.45 -29.62 -33.65
C GLU A 119 -36.18 -30.46 -33.88
N PRO A 120 -35.62 -30.53 -35.10
CA PRO A 120 -34.42 -31.30 -35.37
C PRO A 120 -33.20 -30.64 -34.72
N LEU A 121 -32.37 -31.44 -34.04
CA LEU A 121 -31.13 -30.98 -33.43
C LEU A 121 -29.92 -31.43 -34.26
N SER A 122 -29.03 -30.48 -34.59
CA SER A 122 -27.76 -30.78 -35.25
C SER A 122 -26.62 -29.98 -34.65
N ALA A 123 -25.39 -30.47 -34.77
CA ALA A 123 -24.19 -29.78 -34.30
C ALA A 123 -23.98 -28.39 -34.93
N SER A 124 -24.66 -28.08 -36.04
CA SER A 124 -24.61 -26.76 -36.71
C SER A 124 -25.63 -25.75 -36.17
N ILE A 125 -26.54 -26.16 -35.28
CA ILE A 125 -27.63 -25.33 -34.71
C ILE A 125 -27.30 -24.90 -33.27
N LEU A 126 -26.14 -25.26 -32.74
CA LEU A 126 -25.70 -24.84 -31.41
C LEU A 126 -24.95 -23.49 -31.47
N PRO A 127 -25.12 -22.61 -30.47
CA PRO A 127 -26.01 -22.76 -29.32
C PRO A 127 -27.50 -22.61 -29.67
N ILE A 128 -28.37 -23.25 -28.87
CA ILE A 128 -29.82 -23.01 -28.95
C ILE A 128 -30.14 -21.83 -28.04
N ASP A 129 -30.64 -20.74 -28.61
CA ASP A 129 -31.12 -19.59 -27.85
C ASP A 129 -32.65 -19.62 -27.74
N VAL A 130 -33.15 -19.49 -26.52
CA VAL A 130 -34.58 -19.43 -26.22
C VAL A 130 -34.87 -18.17 -25.44
N THR A 131 -35.72 -17.32 -26.00
CA THR A 131 -36.23 -16.15 -25.30
C THR A 131 -37.50 -16.53 -24.55
N VAL A 132 -37.52 -16.30 -23.25
CA VAL A 132 -38.69 -16.51 -22.39
C VAL A 132 -39.02 -15.21 -21.68
N ALA A 133 -40.25 -14.73 -21.86
CA ALA A 133 -40.72 -13.56 -21.14
C ALA A 133 -40.78 -13.84 -19.62
N LEU A 134 -40.41 -12.85 -18.82
CA LEU A 134 -40.31 -12.94 -17.36
C LEU A 134 -41.67 -13.27 -16.72
N ASP A 135 -42.77 -12.76 -17.29
CA ASP A 135 -44.13 -13.07 -16.86
C ASP A 135 -44.55 -14.53 -17.11
N ARG A 136 -43.73 -15.30 -17.85
CA ARG A 136 -43.83 -16.75 -18.06
C ARG A 136 -42.94 -17.55 -17.12
N LEU A 137 -42.11 -16.90 -16.32
CA LEU A 137 -41.23 -17.52 -15.33
C LEU A 137 -41.63 -17.17 -13.90
N THR A 138 -42.31 -16.04 -13.70
CA THR A 138 -42.69 -15.53 -12.39
C THR A 138 -43.98 -14.71 -12.47
N SER A 139 -44.62 -14.47 -11.33
CA SER A 139 -45.77 -13.58 -11.19
C SER A 139 -45.43 -12.08 -11.33
N VAL A 140 -44.14 -11.72 -11.37
CA VAL A 140 -43.64 -10.34 -11.49
C VAL A 140 -44.05 -9.71 -12.82
N LYS A 141 -44.65 -8.52 -12.77
CA LYS A 141 -45.06 -7.73 -13.96
C LYS A 141 -44.50 -6.32 -13.98
N SER A 142 -43.99 -5.85 -12.84
CA SER A 142 -43.43 -4.52 -12.65
C SER A 142 -42.30 -4.57 -11.62
N ALA A 143 -41.47 -3.54 -11.58
CA ALA A 143 -40.33 -3.48 -10.66
C ALA A 143 -40.75 -3.50 -9.18
N ASP A 144 -41.97 -3.05 -8.87
CA ASP A 144 -42.52 -3.11 -7.52
C ASP A 144 -42.98 -4.52 -7.13
N ASP A 145 -43.34 -5.37 -8.11
CA ASP A 145 -43.71 -6.77 -7.87
C ASP A 145 -42.49 -7.63 -7.52
N CYS A 146 -41.27 -7.16 -7.78
CA CYS A 146 -40.04 -7.85 -7.43
C CYS A 146 -39.78 -7.93 -5.92
N GLU A 147 -40.56 -7.29 -5.05
CA GLU A 147 -40.32 -7.31 -3.59
C GLU A 147 -41.01 -8.53 -2.95
N ASN A 148 -40.25 -9.32 -2.16
CA ASN A 148 -40.76 -10.49 -1.42
C ASN A 148 -41.33 -11.63 -2.28
N VAL A 149 -40.71 -11.87 -3.43
CA VAL A 149 -40.99 -13.02 -4.29
C VAL A 149 -40.14 -14.20 -3.83
N ASP A 150 -40.78 -15.36 -3.68
CA ASP A 150 -40.15 -16.68 -3.47
C ASP A 150 -40.79 -17.66 -4.45
N GLU A 151 -40.35 -17.60 -5.69
CA GLU A 151 -40.87 -18.40 -6.79
C GLU A 151 -39.73 -19.08 -7.53
N SER A 152 -40.04 -20.19 -8.21
CA SER A 152 -39.07 -20.86 -9.06
C SER A 152 -39.71 -21.22 -10.39
N ALA A 153 -38.89 -21.28 -11.44
CA ALA A 153 -39.25 -21.86 -12.72
C ALA A 153 -38.17 -22.84 -13.15
N GLN A 154 -38.57 -23.89 -13.84
CA GLN A 154 -37.66 -24.89 -14.38
C GLN A 154 -37.80 -24.93 -15.90
N ILE A 155 -36.68 -24.82 -16.60
CA ILE A 155 -36.61 -24.94 -18.05
C ILE A 155 -35.94 -26.26 -18.37
N TYR A 156 -36.61 -27.06 -19.19
CA TYR A 156 -36.11 -28.35 -19.61
C TYR A 156 -35.76 -28.31 -21.09
N LEU A 157 -34.51 -28.63 -21.41
CA LEU A 157 -34.11 -29.04 -22.76
C LEU A 157 -34.12 -30.56 -22.79
N ILE A 158 -35.06 -31.15 -23.52
CA ILE A 158 -35.19 -32.58 -23.70
C ILE A 158 -34.69 -32.90 -25.10
N VAL A 159 -33.71 -33.78 -25.21
CA VAL A 159 -33.17 -34.26 -26.48
C VAL A 159 -33.43 -35.76 -26.58
N GLU A 160 -34.07 -36.16 -27.65
CA GLU A 160 -34.23 -37.56 -28.02
C GLU A 160 -33.25 -37.87 -29.16
N ASP A 161 -32.28 -38.75 -28.89
CA ASP A 161 -31.32 -39.23 -29.89
C ASP A 161 -31.56 -40.73 -30.17
N PRO A 162 -32.14 -41.09 -31.32
CA PRO A 162 -32.48 -42.49 -31.59
C PRO A 162 -31.27 -43.29 -32.10
N PRO A 163 -30.79 -44.34 -31.39
CA PRO A 163 -29.85 -45.31 -31.96
C PRO A 163 -30.53 -46.28 -32.94
N SER A 164 -31.85 -46.48 -32.80
CA SER A 164 -32.80 -47.06 -33.77
C SER A 164 -34.22 -46.73 -33.32
N LEU A 165 -35.20 -46.62 -34.22
CA LEU A 165 -36.61 -46.24 -33.93
C LEU A 165 -37.33 -47.07 -32.84
N ALA A 166 -36.70 -48.11 -32.30
CA ALA A 166 -37.26 -49.02 -31.30
C ALA A 166 -36.83 -48.73 -29.84
N ASP A 167 -35.76 -47.96 -29.60
CA ASP A 167 -35.27 -47.63 -28.25
C ASP A 167 -34.46 -46.31 -28.23
N PRO A 168 -35.13 -45.14 -28.21
CA PRO A 168 -34.46 -43.84 -28.23
C PRO A 168 -33.74 -43.53 -26.90
N THR A 169 -32.57 -42.89 -26.97
CA THR A 169 -31.89 -42.38 -25.76
C THR A 169 -32.34 -40.96 -25.50
N ILE A 170 -32.78 -40.68 -24.27
CA ILE A 170 -33.28 -39.37 -23.87
C ILE A 170 -32.26 -38.69 -22.95
N TYR A 171 -31.93 -37.45 -23.26
CA TYR A 171 -31.12 -36.55 -22.45
C TYR A 171 -32.00 -35.40 -21.98
N ALA A 172 -31.92 -35.04 -20.70
CA ALA A 172 -32.68 -33.91 -20.17
C ALA A 172 -31.76 -32.97 -19.38
N VAL A 173 -31.64 -31.73 -19.82
CA VAL A 173 -30.98 -30.67 -19.05
C VAL A 173 -32.07 -29.88 -18.34
N THR A 174 -31.89 -29.68 -17.03
CA THR A 174 -32.80 -28.88 -16.20
C THR A 174 -32.09 -27.61 -15.78
N TYR A 175 -32.71 -26.48 -16.07
CA TYR A 175 -32.25 -25.19 -15.59
C TYR A 175 -33.27 -24.61 -14.63
N SER A 176 -32.85 -24.38 -13.38
CA SER A 176 -33.70 -23.86 -12.31
C SER A 176 -33.41 -22.37 -12.10
N VAL A 177 -34.40 -21.53 -12.37
CA VAL A 177 -34.40 -20.11 -11.98
C VAL A 177 -35.14 -19.99 -10.65
N ARG A 178 -34.54 -19.36 -9.64
CA ARG A 178 -35.21 -19.06 -8.36
C ARG A 178 -35.22 -17.57 -8.12
N PHE A 179 -36.41 -16.99 -8.07
CA PHE A 179 -36.63 -15.62 -7.62
C PHE A 179 -36.70 -15.63 -6.11
N LYS A 180 -35.63 -15.19 -5.46
CA LYS A 180 -35.58 -15.02 -4.01
C LYS A 180 -35.28 -13.57 -3.72
N THR A 181 -36.32 -12.79 -3.63
CA THR A 181 -36.20 -11.32 -3.53
C THR A 181 -36.69 -10.78 -2.18
N ALA A 182 -36.95 -11.67 -1.22
CA ALA A 182 -37.23 -11.30 0.15
C ALA A 182 -36.00 -10.62 0.76
N ARG A 183 -36.16 -9.37 1.20
CA ARG A 183 -35.07 -8.61 1.81
C ARG A 183 -34.78 -9.12 3.22
N PRO A 184 -33.50 -9.20 3.63
CA PRO A 184 -33.15 -9.50 5.01
C PRO A 184 -33.56 -8.37 5.97
N THR A 185 -33.54 -8.66 7.27
CA THR A 185 -33.81 -7.67 8.32
C THR A 185 -32.62 -6.73 8.50
N ALA A 186 -32.87 -5.42 8.56
CA ALA A 186 -31.83 -4.43 8.81
C ALA A 186 -31.15 -4.63 10.18
N PRO A 187 -29.85 -4.28 10.32
CA PRO A 187 -29.14 -4.34 11.59
C PRO A 187 -29.74 -3.43 12.67
N ALA A 188 -29.69 -3.88 13.92
CA ALA A 188 -30.13 -3.12 15.09
C ALA A 188 -28.94 -2.40 15.77
N ASN A 189 -29.26 -1.46 16.66
CA ASN A 189 -28.30 -0.73 17.49
C ASN A 189 -27.15 -0.07 16.71
N VAL A 190 -27.47 0.45 15.52
CA VAL A 190 -26.53 1.29 14.76
C VAL A 190 -26.15 2.49 15.63
N ALA A 191 -24.86 2.70 15.79
CA ALA A 191 -24.28 3.85 16.46
C ALA A 191 -23.10 4.37 15.62
N ALA A 192 -22.87 5.67 15.70
CA ALA A 192 -21.78 6.35 15.01
C ALA A 192 -21.10 7.34 15.95
N GLU A 193 -19.77 7.37 15.90
CA GLU A 193 -18.93 8.31 16.64
C GLU A 193 -18.03 9.05 15.64
N GLY A 194 -17.97 10.38 15.74
CA GLY A 194 -17.23 11.24 14.82
C GLY A 194 -15.81 11.50 15.30
N GLY A 195 -14.84 11.31 14.40
CA GLY A 195 -13.49 11.83 14.51
C GLY A 195 -13.36 13.16 13.75
N GLU A 196 -12.16 13.47 13.29
CA GLU A 196 -11.89 14.63 12.44
C GLU A 196 -12.19 14.35 10.97
N GLU A 197 -11.51 13.37 10.38
CA GLU A 197 -11.71 12.93 8.99
C GLU A 197 -12.22 11.49 8.90
N SER A 198 -12.70 10.96 10.02
CA SER A 198 -13.18 9.59 10.13
C SER A 198 -14.46 9.47 10.97
N ILE A 199 -15.22 8.41 10.73
CA ILE A 199 -16.43 8.06 11.48
C ILE A 199 -16.31 6.58 11.85
N LEU A 200 -16.43 6.26 13.14
CA LEU A 200 -16.53 4.88 13.61
C LEU A 200 -18.00 4.49 13.69
N VAL A 201 -18.38 3.43 12.96
CA VAL A 201 -19.75 2.91 12.91
C VAL A 201 -19.78 1.54 13.56
N THR A 202 -20.77 1.26 14.41
CA THR A 202 -20.97 -0.01 15.10
C THR A 202 -22.43 -0.46 15.03
N TRP A 203 -22.69 -1.76 14.98
CA TRP A 203 -24.04 -2.35 14.92
C TRP A 203 -24.06 -3.78 15.46
N ASP A 204 -25.26 -4.32 15.68
CA ASP A 204 -25.44 -5.72 16.08
C ASP A 204 -25.25 -6.67 14.88
N GLU A 205 -24.35 -7.64 15.02
CA GLU A 205 -24.15 -8.69 14.03
C GLU A 205 -25.35 -9.66 13.97
N ILE A 206 -25.66 -10.12 12.76
CA ILE A 206 -26.77 -11.04 12.46
C ILE A 206 -26.14 -12.31 11.89
N SER A 207 -26.35 -13.44 12.57
CA SER A 207 -25.66 -14.71 12.24
C SER A 207 -25.95 -15.28 10.85
N SER A 208 -27.06 -14.88 10.21
CA SER A 208 -27.47 -15.33 8.87
C SER A 208 -27.02 -14.41 7.74
N ILE A 209 -26.28 -13.34 8.06
CA ILE A 209 -25.85 -12.31 7.12
C ILE A 209 -24.33 -12.42 6.94
N ASP A 210 -23.88 -12.39 5.69
CA ASP A 210 -22.46 -12.45 5.37
C ASP A 210 -21.85 -11.05 5.24
N ASP A 211 -22.57 -10.10 4.64
CA ASP A 211 -22.07 -8.77 4.32
C ASP A 211 -22.97 -7.65 4.83
N TYR A 212 -22.37 -6.49 5.08
CA TYR A 212 -23.05 -5.24 5.42
C TYR A 212 -22.58 -4.13 4.49
N LYS A 213 -23.47 -3.16 4.24
CA LYS A 213 -23.12 -1.91 3.56
C LYS A 213 -23.38 -0.74 4.48
N ILE A 214 -22.44 0.20 4.49
CA ILE A 214 -22.47 1.40 5.31
C ILE A 214 -22.62 2.59 4.37
N TYR A 215 -23.69 3.35 4.56
CA TYR A 215 -24.01 4.56 3.82
C TYR A 215 -23.66 5.77 4.68
N VAL A 216 -22.85 6.67 4.15
CA VAL A 216 -22.50 7.93 4.81
C VAL A 216 -22.75 9.06 3.83
N THR A 217 -23.62 10.01 4.20
CA THR A 217 -23.94 11.19 3.39
C THR A 217 -24.28 12.38 4.29
N THR A 218 -24.24 13.59 3.75
CA THR A 218 -24.70 14.81 4.44
C THR A 218 -26.20 15.04 4.30
N ALA A 219 -26.88 14.29 3.42
CA ALA A 219 -28.33 14.28 3.32
C ALA A 219 -28.95 13.36 4.39
N THR A 220 -30.15 13.68 4.86
CA THR A 220 -30.88 12.81 5.80
C THR A 220 -31.24 11.49 5.12
N ILE A 221 -30.98 10.37 5.79
CA ILE A 221 -31.42 9.04 5.36
C ILE A 221 -32.66 8.65 6.17
N ASP A 222 -33.78 8.44 5.49
CA ASP A 222 -35.02 8.01 6.13
C ASP A 222 -35.02 6.50 6.44
N ALA A 223 -35.48 6.14 7.64
CA ALA A 223 -35.69 4.75 8.00
C ALA A 223 -36.75 4.10 7.10
N GLY A 224 -36.47 2.88 6.63
CA GLY A 224 -37.32 2.16 5.69
C GLY A 224 -37.14 2.56 4.21
N ALA A 225 -36.25 3.50 3.90
CA ALA A 225 -35.88 3.80 2.53
C ALA A 225 -35.28 2.57 1.84
N LYS A 226 -35.47 2.47 0.51
CA LYS A 226 -34.80 1.44 -0.29
C LYS A 226 -33.36 1.91 -0.59
N PRO A 227 -32.35 1.03 -0.48
CA PRO A 227 -30.95 1.44 -0.67
C PRO A 227 -30.65 2.13 -2.00
N ASP A 228 -31.36 1.76 -3.07
CA ASP A 228 -31.25 2.36 -4.41
C ASP A 228 -31.75 3.81 -4.50
N THR A 229 -32.45 4.30 -3.48
CA THR A 229 -32.93 5.70 -3.41
C THR A 229 -31.95 6.65 -2.73
N ILE A 230 -30.89 6.13 -2.10
CA ILE A 230 -29.88 6.94 -1.42
C ILE A 230 -28.89 7.47 -2.46
N THR A 231 -28.92 8.78 -2.71
CA THR A 231 -28.00 9.46 -3.62
C THR A 231 -26.86 10.13 -2.86
N ASP A 232 -25.73 10.38 -3.54
CA ASP A 232 -24.58 11.13 -3.00
C ASP A 232 -24.03 10.57 -1.67
N ALA A 233 -24.19 9.27 -1.42
CA ALA A 233 -23.61 8.59 -0.28
C ALA A 233 -22.31 7.88 -0.67
N SER A 234 -21.30 7.98 0.20
CA SER A 234 -20.17 7.05 0.15
C SER A 234 -20.63 5.71 0.72
N VAL A 235 -20.43 4.63 -0.03
CA VAL A 235 -20.83 3.29 0.35
C VAL A 235 -19.59 2.44 0.65
N THR A 236 -19.54 1.87 1.85
CA THR A 236 -18.47 0.94 2.25
C THR A 236 -19.06 -0.43 2.56
N SER A 237 -18.61 -1.46 1.84
CA SER A 237 -18.99 -2.86 2.12
C SER A 237 -18.03 -3.51 3.11
N VAL A 238 -18.56 -4.32 4.03
CA VAL A 238 -17.78 -5.07 5.02
C VAL A 238 -18.35 -6.47 5.23
N THR A 239 -17.47 -7.44 5.39
CA THR A 239 -17.84 -8.85 5.58
C THR A 239 -17.68 -9.23 7.05
N LYS A 240 -18.73 -9.80 7.67
CA LYS A 240 -18.74 -10.40 9.01
C LYS A 240 -18.03 -9.61 10.12
N THR A 241 -18.35 -8.34 10.26
CA THR A 241 -17.92 -7.50 11.38
C THR A 241 -19.06 -6.59 11.81
N GLY A 242 -19.23 -6.36 13.11
CA GLY A 242 -20.18 -5.41 13.70
C GLY A 242 -19.61 -4.00 13.90
N SER A 243 -18.44 -3.72 13.33
CA SER A 243 -17.83 -2.38 13.38
C SER A 243 -16.97 -2.08 12.16
N ARG A 244 -16.92 -0.79 11.80
CA ARG A 244 -16.05 -0.27 10.75
C ARG A 244 -15.75 1.20 10.95
N ARG A 245 -14.48 1.59 10.75
CA ARG A 245 -14.11 2.99 10.54
C ARG A 245 -14.23 3.34 9.06
N VAL A 246 -14.96 4.41 8.77
CA VAL A 246 -15.08 5.06 7.46
C VAL A 246 -14.16 6.28 7.48
N THR A 247 -13.28 6.41 6.49
CA THR A 247 -12.32 7.52 6.35
C THR A 247 -12.68 8.42 5.17
N GLY A 248 -12.19 9.65 5.15
CA GLY A 248 -12.47 10.62 4.08
C GLY A 248 -13.72 11.46 4.35
N ALA A 249 -14.14 11.52 5.62
CA ALA A 249 -15.11 12.52 6.07
C ALA A 249 -14.44 13.90 6.14
N THR A 250 -15.24 14.95 6.05
CA THR A 250 -14.78 16.32 6.24
C THR A 250 -14.98 16.70 7.70
N ALA A 251 -14.00 17.37 8.32
CA ALA A 251 -14.14 17.88 9.69
C ALA A 251 -15.30 18.89 9.83
N ASN A 252 -15.88 19.00 11.03
CA ASN A 252 -17.00 19.89 11.36
C ASN A 252 -18.22 19.74 10.44
N THR A 253 -18.55 18.49 10.08
CA THR A 253 -19.66 18.19 9.17
C THR A 253 -20.59 17.16 9.82
N VAL A 254 -21.89 17.41 9.73
CA VAL A 254 -22.92 16.46 10.16
C VAL A 254 -23.20 15.47 9.04
N TYR A 255 -23.06 14.18 9.35
CA TYR A 255 -23.35 13.08 8.46
C TYR A 255 -24.50 12.25 9.00
N SER A 256 -25.41 11.83 8.10
CA SER A 256 -26.36 10.76 8.35
C SER A 256 -25.70 9.43 7.96
N VAL A 257 -25.67 8.49 8.89
CA VAL A 257 -25.07 7.17 8.72
C VAL A 257 -26.14 6.09 8.82
N ALA A 258 -26.15 5.16 7.87
CA ALA A 258 -27.00 3.98 7.92
C ALA A 258 -26.23 2.71 7.59
N VAL A 259 -26.67 1.60 8.15
CA VAL A 259 -26.12 0.27 7.86
C VAL A 259 -27.24 -0.63 7.36
N THR A 260 -26.99 -1.34 6.28
CA THR A 260 -27.87 -2.38 5.71
C THR A 260 -27.17 -3.73 5.74
N SER A 261 -27.95 -4.80 5.81
CA SER A 261 -27.44 -6.18 5.72
C SER A 261 -27.64 -6.73 4.32
N VAL A 262 -26.73 -7.57 3.86
CA VAL A 262 -26.81 -8.29 2.58
C VAL A 262 -26.78 -9.79 2.85
N ASP A 263 -27.82 -10.50 2.41
CA ASP A 263 -27.91 -11.95 2.58
C ASP A 263 -27.02 -12.72 1.59
N THR A 264 -27.01 -14.05 1.73
CA THR A 264 -26.24 -14.96 0.86
C THR A 264 -26.70 -14.95 -0.60
N ASP A 265 -27.95 -14.57 -0.84
CA ASP A 265 -28.56 -14.51 -2.17
C ASP A 265 -28.31 -13.11 -2.81
N GLY A 266 -27.69 -12.17 -2.09
CA GLY A 266 -27.35 -10.83 -2.56
C GLY A 266 -28.45 -9.78 -2.31
N ASN A 267 -29.52 -10.11 -1.59
CA ASN A 267 -30.57 -9.16 -1.25
C ASN A 267 -30.11 -8.24 -0.13
N GLU A 268 -30.31 -6.94 -0.35
CA GLU A 268 -30.02 -5.92 0.64
C GLU A 268 -31.28 -5.54 1.43
N SER A 269 -31.14 -5.38 2.75
CA SER A 269 -32.23 -4.94 3.62
C SER A 269 -32.71 -3.54 3.23
N LEU A 270 -33.91 -3.18 3.67
CA LEU A 270 -34.26 -1.77 3.77
C LEU A 270 -33.33 -1.07 4.76
N VAL A 271 -33.27 0.26 4.68
CA VAL A 271 -32.53 1.07 5.64
C VAL A 271 -33.16 0.92 7.02
N GLY A 272 -32.32 0.58 8.02
CA GLY A 272 -32.70 0.56 9.43
C GLY A 272 -32.87 1.96 10.03
N THR A 273 -32.57 2.09 11.33
CA THR A 273 -32.50 3.43 11.94
C THR A 273 -31.19 4.09 11.52
N ALA A 274 -31.26 5.23 10.83
CA ALA A 274 -30.10 6.06 10.55
C ALA A 274 -29.72 6.89 11.79
N VAL A 275 -28.42 7.20 11.92
CA VAL A 275 -27.87 7.98 13.03
C VAL A 275 -27.12 9.17 12.46
N ASP A 276 -27.44 10.36 12.98
CA ASP A 276 -26.68 11.56 12.70
C ASP A 276 -25.45 11.64 13.60
N VAL A 277 -24.30 11.95 13.01
CA VAL A 277 -23.02 12.11 13.70
C VAL A 277 -22.32 13.36 13.19
N GLU A 278 -21.78 14.15 14.11
CA GLU A 278 -20.95 15.31 13.78
C GLU A 278 -19.48 14.93 13.89
N THR A 279 -18.72 15.12 12.81
CA THR A 279 -17.25 15.10 12.89
C THR A 279 -16.77 16.39 13.55
N GLY A 280 -15.78 16.31 14.42
CA GLY A 280 -15.29 17.46 15.19
C GLY A 280 -13.83 17.77 14.91
N VAL A 281 -13.36 18.96 15.28
CA VAL A 281 -11.92 19.24 15.31
C VAL A 281 -11.30 18.45 16.46
N VAL A 282 -10.34 17.60 16.12
CA VAL A 282 -9.55 16.82 17.06
C VAL A 282 -8.10 17.15 16.75
N ASP A 283 -7.33 17.56 17.76
CA ASP A 283 -5.91 17.81 17.54
C ASP A 283 -5.17 16.48 17.63
N ASP A 284 -4.42 16.12 16.58
CA ASP A 284 -3.42 15.07 16.71
C ASP A 284 -2.19 15.54 17.51
N PHE A 285 -1.27 14.61 17.80
CA PHE A 285 -0.11 14.93 18.63
C PHE A 285 0.77 16.03 18.00
N TRP A 286 1.00 16.00 16.68
CA TRP A 286 1.89 16.93 16.00
C TRP A 286 1.26 18.31 15.88
N GLU A 287 -0.03 18.40 15.58
CA GLU A 287 -0.74 19.68 15.51
C GLU A 287 -0.66 20.44 16.84
N ARG A 288 -0.91 19.76 17.96
CA ARG A 288 -0.82 20.38 19.28
C ARG A 288 0.61 20.74 19.64
N TYR A 289 1.55 19.81 19.44
CA TYR A 289 2.96 20.07 19.71
C TYR A 289 3.48 21.27 18.90
N ASN A 290 3.12 21.37 17.62
CA ASN A 290 3.53 22.48 16.76
C ASN A 290 2.81 23.79 17.11
N ALA A 291 1.55 23.74 17.54
CA ALA A 291 0.83 24.93 18.03
C ALA A 291 1.49 25.51 19.29
N GLU A 292 1.96 24.65 20.19
CA GLU A 292 2.75 25.04 21.38
C GLU A 292 4.17 25.49 21.01
N ASN A 293 4.75 24.93 19.95
CA ASN A 293 6.12 25.15 19.49
C ASN A 293 6.19 25.54 18.00
N PRO A 294 5.68 26.74 17.60
CA PRO A 294 5.53 27.12 16.20
C PRO A 294 6.86 27.31 15.46
N GLY A 295 7.98 27.37 16.17
CA GLY A 295 9.33 27.42 15.62
C GLY A 295 9.82 26.09 15.06
N VAL A 296 9.22 24.97 15.45
CA VAL A 296 9.66 23.63 15.04
C VAL A 296 9.29 23.37 13.59
N ASP A 297 10.26 22.96 12.78
CA ASP A 297 10.12 22.70 11.34
C ASP A 297 10.20 21.20 11.05
N GLY A 298 9.31 20.70 10.18
CA GLY A 298 9.36 19.33 9.64
C GLY A 298 9.84 19.26 8.18
N GLY A 299 10.34 18.09 7.75
CA GLY A 299 10.57 17.70 6.36
C GLY A 299 11.98 17.12 6.06
N TYR A 300 12.05 15.96 5.36
CA TYR A 300 13.30 15.25 5.03
C TYR A 300 13.67 15.26 3.53
N CYS A 301 14.96 15.13 3.18
CA CYS A 301 15.42 14.87 1.80
C CYS A 301 16.24 13.56 1.71
N PHE A 302 15.55 12.43 1.54
CA PHE A 302 16.10 11.06 1.55
C PHE A 302 17.25 10.79 0.56
N ILE A 303 17.06 11.00 -0.75
CA ILE A 303 18.07 10.68 -1.78
C ILE A 303 19.30 11.59 -1.67
N ALA A 304 19.09 12.88 -1.41
CA ALA A 304 20.17 13.84 -1.28
C ALA A 304 21.03 13.53 -0.04
N THR A 305 20.39 13.17 1.09
CA THR A 305 21.11 12.79 2.30
C THR A 305 21.85 11.46 2.14
N ALA A 306 21.24 10.47 1.47
CA ALA A 306 21.92 9.20 1.16
C ALA A 306 23.15 9.36 0.24
N ALA A 307 23.10 10.32 -0.69
CA ALA A 307 24.21 10.62 -1.59
C ALA A 307 25.33 11.40 -0.90
N TYR A 308 24.99 12.50 -0.22
CA TYR A 308 25.98 13.42 0.34
C TYR A 308 26.44 13.06 1.76
N GLY A 309 25.72 12.16 2.44
CA GLY A 309 26.13 11.55 3.70
C GLY A 309 25.79 12.37 4.94
N SER A 310 25.33 13.61 4.80
CA SER A 310 24.84 14.44 5.90
C SER A 310 23.69 15.33 5.44
N TYR A 311 22.69 15.47 6.30
CA TYR A 311 21.58 16.39 6.12
C TYR A 311 22.01 17.87 6.15
N GLN A 312 23.07 18.16 6.92
CA GLN A 312 23.64 19.50 7.04
C GLN A 312 24.56 19.87 5.87
N GLU A 313 24.79 18.95 4.92
CA GLU A 313 25.61 19.27 3.75
C GLU A 313 24.98 20.44 2.96
N PRO A 314 25.76 21.47 2.56
CA PRO A 314 25.24 22.63 1.81
C PRO A 314 24.43 22.27 0.57
N HIS A 315 24.81 21.17 -0.09
CA HIS A 315 24.10 20.63 -1.25
C HIS A 315 22.69 20.13 -0.92
N VAL A 316 22.50 19.54 0.27
CA VAL A 316 21.21 19.04 0.74
C VAL A 316 20.32 20.20 1.19
N GLN A 317 20.88 21.16 1.94
CA GLN A 317 20.15 22.35 2.38
C GLN A 317 19.62 23.18 1.20
N LEU A 318 20.44 23.37 0.16
CA LEU A 318 20.05 24.12 -1.03
C LEU A 318 18.91 23.44 -1.82
N LEU A 319 18.94 22.10 -1.91
CA LEU A 319 17.87 21.33 -2.56
C LEU A 319 16.58 21.34 -1.74
N ARG A 320 16.68 21.36 -0.41
CA ARG A 320 15.54 21.53 0.50
C ARG A 320 14.89 22.90 0.32
N GLN A 321 15.69 23.96 0.33
CA GLN A 321 15.19 25.31 0.11
C GLN A 321 14.50 25.45 -1.25
N PHE A 322 15.03 24.80 -2.29
CA PHE A 322 14.39 24.78 -3.61
C PHE A 322 13.03 24.05 -3.59
N ARG A 323 12.95 22.92 -2.89
CA ARG A 323 11.68 22.21 -2.67
C ARG A 323 10.66 23.12 -1.98
N ASP A 324 11.09 23.77 -0.90
CA ASP A 324 10.20 24.54 -0.04
C ASP A 324 9.71 25.83 -0.71
N GLU A 325 10.61 26.55 -1.39
CA GLU A 325 10.29 27.84 -2.02
C GLU A 325 9.69 27.74 -3.43
N TYR A 326 9.91 26.64 -4.17
CA TYR A 326 9.49 26.51 -5.58
C TYR A 326 8.62 25.30 -5.90
N LEU A 327 8.81 24.16 -5.22
CA LEU A 327 8.04 22.95 -5.52
C LEU A 327 6.75 22.89 -4.68
N LEU A 328 6.79 23.21 -3.39
CA LEU A 328 5.61 23.10 -2.53
C LEU A 328 4.57 24.21 -2.76
N THR A 329 4.96 25.30 -3.42
CA THR A 329 4.07 26.43 -3.70
C THR A 329 3.03 26.15 -4.79
N ASN A 330 3.15 25.06 -5.56
CA ASN A 330 2.29 24.76 -6.72
C ASN A 330 1.82 23.29 -6.71
N ASP A 331 0.61 23.03 -7.19
CA ASP A 331 -0.02 21.69 -7.13
C ASP A 331 0.82 20.58 -7.79
N PRO A 332 1.41 20.77 -8.99
CA PRO A 332 2.25 19.74 -9.62
C PRO A 332 3.53 19.46 -8.83
N GLY A 333 4.07 20.47 -8.15
CA GLY A 333 5.27 20.31 -7.34
C GLY A 333 4.98 19.57 -6.02
N ARG A 334 3.80 19.79 -5.41
CA ARG A 334 3.35 18.97 -4.26
C ARG A 334 3.13 17.50 -4.65
N ALA A 335 2.53 17.23 -5.81
CA ALA A 335 2.37 15.86 -6.32
C ALA A 335 3.72 15.17 -6.59
N PHE A 336 4.68 15.89 -7.17
CA PHE A 336 6.05 15.37 -7.38
C PHE A 336 6.75 15.06 -6.05
N VAL A 337 6.62 15.93 -5.06
CA VAL A 337 7.20 15.72 -3.73
C VAL A 337 6.55 14.52 -3.04
N ALA A 338 5.22 14.37 -3.12
CA ALA A 338 4.52 13.20 -2.58
C ALA A 338 5.01 11.88 -3.20
N LEU A 339 5.17 11.84 -4.52
CA LEU A 339 5.74 10.68 -5.22
C LEU A 339 7.19 10.42 -4.78
N TYR A 340 7.99 11.47 -4.62
CA TYR A 340 9.34 11.35 -4.09
C TYR A 340 9.35 10.72 -2.70
N TYR A 341 8.51 11.18 -1.76
CA TYR A 341 8.43 10.62 -0.41
C TYR A 341 7.95 9.16 -0.39
N GLN A 342 7.07 8.78 -1.31
CA GLN A 342 6.58 7.39 -1.43
C GLN A 342 7.68 6.40 -1.86
N TRP A 343 8.57 6.80 -2.77
CA TRP A 343 9.54 5.88 -3.39
C TRP A 343 10.99 6.06 -2.91
N SER A 344 11.32 7.24 -2.39
CA SER A 344 12.70 7.59 -2.04
C SER A 344 13.32 6.81 -0.87
N PRO A 345 12.60 6.34 0.17
CA PRO A 345 13.22 5.63 1.29
C PRO A 345 13.95 4.36 0.83
N THR A 346 13.26 3.47 0.10
CA THR A 346 13.83 2.21 -0.39
C THR A 346 14.99 2.43 -1.37
N LEU A 347 14.92 3.49 -2.17
CA LEU A 347 16.00 3.89 -3.07
C LEU A 347 17.19 4.51 -2.34
N ALA A 348 16.94 5.27 -1.28
CA ALA A 348 17.96 5.91 -0.45
C ALA A 348 18.81 4.85 0.26
N ASP A 349 18.18 3.79 0.78
CA ASP A 349 18.87 2.66 1.42
C ASP A 349 19.81 1.96 0.42
N ALA A 350 19.30 1.62 -0.77
CA ALA A 350 20.09 0.99 -1.83
C ALA A 350 21.28 1.86 -2.32
N ILE A 351 21.13 3.19 -2.26
CA ILE A 351 22.20 4.14 -2.61
C ILE A 351 23.22 4.25 -1.47
N ALA A 352 22.75 4.27 -0.22
CA ALA A 352 23.59 4.42 0.97
C ALA A 352 24.55 3.22 1.15
N GLU A 353 24.10 2.00 0.87
CA GLU A 353 24.90 0.78 1.01
C GLU A 353 26.09 0.69 0.02
N ARG A 354 26.03 1.41 -1.10
CA ARG A 354 26.95 1.22 -2.23
C ARG A 354 27.76 2.49 -2.50
N PRO A 355 29.07 2.53 -2.21
CA PRO A 355 29.91 3.70 -2.43
C PRO A 355 29.90 4.21 -3.89
N TRP A 356 29.78 3.28 -4.85
CA TRP A 356 29.65 3.63 -6.26
C TRP A 356 28.28 4.23 -6.59
N ALA A 357 27.20 3.78 -5.94
CA ALA A 357 25.86 4.34 -6.12
C ALA A 357 25.78 5.75 -5.54
N ARG A 358 26.37 6.00 -4.36
CA ARG A 358 26.54 7.37 -3.83
C ARG A 358 27.23 8.30 -4.81
N SER A 359 28.30 7.81 -5.44
CA SER A 359 29.07 8.59 -6.43
C SER A 359 28.24 8.90 -7.68
N VAL A 360 27.50 7.92 -8.19
CA VAL A 360 26.59 8.10 -9.32
C VAL A 360 25.45 9.06 -8.97
N THR A 361 24.85 8.92 -7.79
CA THR A 361 23.75 9.78 -7.33
C THR A 361 24.23 11.21 -7.10
N ARG A 362 25.42 11.43 -6.54
CA ARG A 362 26.03 12.78 -6.44
C ARG A 362 26.11 13.42 -7.82
N VAL A 363 26.68 12.72 -8.80
CA VAL A 363 26.80 13.20 -10.18
C VAL A 363 25.42 13.46 -10.81
N ALA A 364 24.45 12.58 -10.58
CA ALA A 364 23.08 12.73 -11.08
C ALA A 364 22.34 13.92 -10.45
N LEU A 365 22.65 14.27 -9.20
CA LEU A 365 22.08 15.41 -8.49
C LEU A 365 22.75 16.75 -8.84
N VAL A 366 23.96 16.75 -9.44
CA VAL A 366 24.68 18.00 -9.80
C VAL A 366 23.84 18.93 -10.70
N PRO A 367 23.19 18.47 -11.80
CA PRO A 367 22.39 19.35 -12.64
C PRO A 367 21.21 19.99 -11.88
N LEU A 368 20.57 19.22 -11.00
CA LEU A 368 19.47 19.70 -10.16
C LEU A 368 19.96 20.71 -9.12
N TYR A 369 21.09 20.43 -8.47
CA TYR A 369 21.75 21.34 -7.53
C TYR A 369 22.13 22.67 -8.20
N LEU A 370 22.76 22.62 -9.38
CA LEU A 370 23.13 23.83 -10.11
C LEU A 370 21.89 24.64 -10.55
N GLY A 371 20.83 23.97 -10.98
CA GLY A 371 19.55 24.61 -11.32
C GLY A 371 18.89 25.26 -10.11
N ALA A 372 18.82 24.55 -8.99
CA ALA A 372 18.32 25.08 -7.72
C ALA A 372 19.16 26.28 -7.25
N ALA A 373 20.49 26.18 -7.33
CA ALA A 373 21.39 27.26 -6.92
C ALA A 373 21.22 28.50 -7.82
N MET A 374 21.00 28.30 -9.12
CA MET A 374 20.69 29.38 -10.06
C MET A 374 19.30 30.00 -9.80
N LEU A 375 18.33 29.24 -9.32
CA LEU A 375 17.01 29.79 -9.00
C LEU A 375 17.02 30.56 -7.68
N LEU A 376 17.69 30.04 -6.65
CA LEU A 376 17.73 30.61 -5.31
C LEU A 376 18.74 31.75 -5.14
N ASN A 377 19.93 31.66 -5.75
CA ASN A 377 21.05 32.57 -5.45
C ASN A 377 21.34 33.61 -6.55
N THR A 378 20.53 33.71 -7.60
CA THR A 378 20.76 34.68 -8.69
C THR A 378 19.63 35.71 -8.81
N THR A 379 20.00 36.98 -8.97
CA THR A 379 19.08 38.10 -9.14
C THR A 379 18.39 38.06 -10.51
N LEU A 380 17.27 38.77 -10.66
CA LEU A 380 16.51 38.84 -11.92
C LEU A 380 17.37 39.39 -13.08
N VAL A 381 18.33 40.27 -12.77
CA VAL A 381 19.29 40.84 -13.73
C VAL A 381 20.33 39.81 -14.18
N GLU A 382 20.86 38.99 -13.27
CA GLU A 382 21.82 37.92 -13.59
C GLU A 382 21.15 36.76 -14.35
N LYS A 383 19.89 36.44 -14.02
CA LYS A 383 19.06 35.47 -14.77
C LYS A 383 18.85 35.90 -16.22
N LEU A 384 18.55 37.18 -16.47
CA LEU A 384 18.44 37.75 -17.81
C LEU A 384 19.79 37.82 -18.54
N GLY A 385 20.87 38.13 -17.82
CA GLY A 385 22.23 38.16 -18.36
C GLY A 385 22.72 36.80 -18.86
N LEU A 386 22.46 35.73 -18.10
CA LEU A 386 22.81 34.35 -18.49
C LEU A 386 21.98 33.86 -19.70
N PHE A 387 20.70 34.23 -19.78
CA PHE A 387 19.86 33.93 -20.96
C PHE A 387 20.36 34.63 -22.23
N LEU A 388 20.79 35.89 -22.13
CA LEU A 388 21.41 36.64 -23.24
C LEU A 388 22.74 36.03 -23.67
N LEU A 389 23.57 35.60 -22.71
CA LEU A 389 24.87 34.99 -22.98
C LEU A 389 24.73 33.62 -23.64
N PHE A 390 23.75 32.81 -23.19
CA PHE A 390 23.39 31.54 -23.84
C PHE A 390 22.83 31.75 -25.25
N GLY A 391 21.97 32.77 -25.44
CA GLY A 391 21.49 33.16 -26.77
C GLY A 391 22.61 33.58 -27.72
N LEU A 392 23.57 34.37 -27.26
CA LEU A 392 24.75 34.77 -28.04
C LEU A 392 25.68 33.59 -28.34
N LEU A 393 25.81 32.64 -27.42
CA LEU A 393 26.61 31.42 -27.59
C LEU A 393 25.97 30.46 -28.61
N MET A 394 24.64 30.36 -28.64
CA MET A 394 23.89 29.62 -29.66
C MET A 394 23.95 30.30 -31.04
N VAL A 395 23.96 31.63 -31.10
CA VAL A 395 24.23 32.40 -32.33
C VAL A 395 25.68 32.18 -32.80
N GLY A 396 26.65 32.20 -31.87
CA GLY A 396 28.06 31.92 -32.16
C GLY A 396 28.29 30.48 -32.66
N LEU A 397 27.64 29.50 -32.05
CA LEU A 397 27.67 28.10 -32.49
C LEU A 397 27.02 27.91 -33.86
N SER A 398 25.89 28.56 -34.14
CA SER A 398 25.24 28.49 -35.45
C SER A 398 26.04 29.21 -36.55
N ILE A 399 26.76 30.28 -36.23
CA ILE A 399 27.74 30.91 -37.13
C ILE A 399 28.96 29.99 -37.33
N SER A 400 29.47 29.38 -36.26
CA SER A 400 30.58 28.42 -36.31
C SER A 400 30.22 27.16 -37.11
N TRP A 401 28.98 26.69 -37.02
CA TRP A 401 28.47 25.55 -37.79
C TRP A 401 28.30 25.88 -39.27
N ARG A 402 27.89 27.12 -39.59
CA ARG A 402 27.89 27.63 -40.98
C ARG A 402 29.32 27.78 -41.55
N ASN A 403 30.31 28.07 -40.71
CA ASN A 403 31.71 28.20 -41.11
C ASN A 403 32.53 26.89 -41.06
N ALA A 404 32.06 25.87 -40.33
CA ALA A 404 32.72 24.56 -40.20
C ALA A 404 32.71 23.73 -41.50
N GLY A 405 32.01 24.17 -42.53
CA GLY A 405 32.06 23.60 -43.88
C GLY A 405 33.33 23.90 -44.69
N ARG A 406 34.37 24.54 -44.13
CA ARG A 406 35.52 24.99 -44.94
C ARG A 406 36.95 24.61 -44.54
N HIS A 407 37.28 24.05 -43.38
CA HIS A 407 38.66 23.61 -43.12
C HIS A 407 38.79 22.39 -42.19
N ARG A 408 39.63 21.42 -42.61
CA ARG A 408 40.04 20.23 -41.83
C ARG A 408 41.19 20.58 -40.85
N PRO A 409 41.12 20.22 -39.56
CA PRO A 409 42.30 20.20 -38.69
C PRO A 409 42.71 18.80 -38.20
N ARG A 410 44.01 18.69 -37.90
CA ARG A 410 44.83 17.49 -37.67
C ARG A 410 44.84 17.03 -36.21
N HIS A 411 45.00 15.71 -36.05
CA HIS A 411 45.18 14.91 -34.84
C HIS A 411 46.33 15.41 -33.93
N SER A 412 46.06 15.90 -32.71
CA SER A 412 47.04 15.91 -31.59
C SER A 412 46.48 16.39 -30.22
N ALA A 413 45.32 15.88 -29.77
CA ALA A 413 44.82 16.15 -28.40
C ALA A 413 44.51 14.91 -27.55
N VAL A 414 44.47 13.71 -28.14
CA VAL A 414 44.07 12.46 -27.44
C VAL A 414 45.24 11.82 -26.66
N ALA A 415 46.49 12.18 -26.97
CA ALA A 415 47.68 11.53 -26.40
C ALA A 415 48.08 12.00 -24.98
N ARG A 416 47.39 12.99 -24.39
CA ARG A 416 47.73 13.52 -23.04
C ARG A 416 46.92 12.90 -21.89
N TRP A 417 45.86 12.14 -22.18
CA TRP A 417 44.97 11.59 -21.15
C TRP A 417 45.23 10.11 -20.78
N LEU A 418 46.02 9.37 -21.57
CA LEU A 418 46.30 7.94 -21.34
C LEU A 418 47.44 7.67 -20.35
N VAL A 419 48.27 8.66 -20.03
CA VAL A 419 49.41 8.50 -19.08
C VAL A 419 48.97 8.73 -17.62
N ALA A 420 47.86 9.43 -17.38
CA ALA A 420 47.31 9.63 -16.04
C ALA A 420 46.53 8.40 -15.51
N ALA A 421 45.97 7.57 -16.41
CA ALA A 421 45.19 6.39 -16.03
C ALA A 421 46.05 5.19 -15.58
N LEU A 422 47.35 5.17 -15.93
CA LEU A 422 48.27 4.05 -15.67
C LEU A 422 49.00 4.15 -14.32
N LEU A 423 48.87 5.27 -13.59
CA LEU A 423 49.50 5.47 -12.28
C LEU A 423 48.55 5.27 -11.09
N PHE A 424 47.26 4.99 -11.33
CA PHE A 424 46.27 4.76 -10.27
C PHE A 424 46.09 3.27 -9.92
N SER A 425 46.71 2.36 -10.67
CA SER A 425 46.55 0.89 -10.52
C SER A 425 47.54 0.22 -9.57
N VAL A 426 48.31 0.96 -8.77
CA VAL A 426 49.36 0.40 -7.89
C VAL A 426 48.97 0.36 -6.40
N PHE A 427 47.75 0.73 -6.00
CA PHE A 427 47.33 0.73 -4.58
C PHE A 427 46.35 -0.38 -4.16
N LEU A 428 46.16 -1.41 -4.98
CA LEU A 428 45.43 -2.63 -4.60
C LEU A 428 46.37 -3.83 -4.65
N GLY A 429 47.08 -4.05 -3.55
CA GLY A 429 48.01 -5.15 -3.39
C GLY A 429 48.46 -5.31 -1.95
N VAL A 430 47.58 -5.83 -1.09
CA VAL A 430 48.02 -6.58 0.09
C VAL A 430 47.43 -7.98 -0.05
N GLY A 431 48.32 -8.90 -0.42
CA GLY A 431 48.04 -10.31 -0.57
C GLY A 431 48.07 -11.04 0.78
N TRP A 432 47.41 -12.19 0.76
CA TRP A 432 47.39 -13.23 1.77
C TRP A 432 48.77 -13.86 1.99
N THR A 433 49.12 -14.15 3.24
CA THR A 433 49.79 -15.36 3.80
C THR A 433 49.89 -15.14 5.32
N SER A 434 49.73 -16.06 6.28
CA SER A 434 49.72 -17.53 6.31
C SER A 434 48.88 -17.99 7.51
N ALA A 435 48.31 -19.19 7.42
CA ALA A 435 47.72 -19.89 8.56
C ALA A 435 48.78 -20.24 9.63
N PHE A 436 48.53 -19.78 10.85
CA PHE A 436 48.81 -20.53 12.07
C PHE A 436 47.45 -20.76 12.74
N ALA A 437 47.25 -21.93 13.33
CA ALA A 437 46.07 -22.21 14.13
C ALA A 437 46.18 -21.38 15.43
N ASP A 438 45.60 -20.19 15.40
CA ASP A 438 45.39 -19.28 16.52
C ASP A 438 43.92 -18.85 16.48
N GLU A 439 43.39 -18.52 17.65
CA GLU A 439 42.05 -17.98 17.93
C GLU A 439 41.54 -17.06 16.81
N SER A 440 40.26 -17.19 16.43
CA SER A 440 39.67 -16.41 15.35
C SER A 440 39.85 -14.89 15.58
N PRO A 441 40.15 -14.10 14.52
CA PRO A 441 40.58 -12.71 14.69
C PRO A 441 39.45 -11.77 15.08
N VAL A 442 39.37 -11.49 16.38
CA VAL A 442 38.45 -10.57 17.08
C VAL A 442 38.50 -9.12 16.58
N ASN A 443 37.68 -8.78 15.58
CA ASN A 443 37.64 -7.44 14.99
C ASN A 443 36.23 -6.86 14.89
N MET A 444 35.20 -7.66 15.14
CA MET A 444 33.81 -7.26 15.01
C MET A 444 33.02 -7.61 16.26
N MET A 445 32.03 -6.79 16.61
CA MET A 445 31.06 -7.12 17.64
C MET A 445 29.66 -6.76 17.15
N ALA A 446 28.71 -7.67 17.33
CA ALA A 446 27.31 -7.45 17.01
C ALA A 446 26.52 -7.44 18.31
N GLU A 447 25.72 -6.40 18.52
CA GLU A 447 24.88 -6.25 19.71
C GLU A 447 23.40 -6.15 19.31
N VAL A 448 22.55 -6.83 20.08
CA VAL A 448 21.10 -6.66 20.05
C VAL A 448 20.67 -6.24 21.44
N LYS A 449 20.07 -5.07 21.55
CA LYS A 449 19.64 -4.50 22.84
C LYS A 449 18.24 -3.92 22.76
N GLY A 450 17.60 -3.86 23.92
CA GLY A 450 16.29 -3.24 24.05
C GLY A 450 16.09 -2.64 25.43
N GLY A 451 15.22 -1.64 25.50
CA GLY A 451 14.92 -0.95 26.75
C GLY A 451 13.84 0.11 26.57
N PRO A 452 13.37 0.71 27.67
CA PRO A 452 12.55 1.90 27.59
C PRO A 452 13.34 3.04 26.93
N TYR A 453 12.65 3.93 26.25
CA TYR A 453 13.14 5.19 25.73
C TYR A 453 12.15 6.27 26.15
N ARG A 454 12.68 7.36 26.72
CA ARG A 454 11.89 8.47 27.25
C ARG A 454 12.16 9.73 26.45
N PRO A 455 11.23 10.19 25.61
CA PRO A 455 11.40 11.45 24.89
C PRO A 455 11.07 12.62 25.82
N ASP A 456 11.90 12.83 26.85
CA ASP A 456 11.71 13.88 27.86
C ASP A 456 11.66 15.28 27.23
N GLY A 457 12.32 15.49 26.09
CA GLY A 457 12.28 16.72 25.30
C GLY A 457 10.88 17.12 24.83
N LEU A 458 9.95 16.16 24.71
CA LEU A 458 8.56 16.41 24.32
C LEU A 458 7.66 16.87 25.48
N GLY A 459 8.16 16.82 26.72
CA GLY A 459 7.44 17.23 27.92
C GLY A 459 6.14 16.46 28.18
N ASP A 460 5.21 17.11 28.88
CA ASP A 460 3.95 16.49 29.31
C ASP A 460 3.04 16.12 28.13
N THR A 461 3.18 16.79 26.98
CA THR A 461 2.39 16.56 25.75
C THR A 461 2.52 15.12 25.26
N TYR A 462 3.70 14.50 25.39
CA TYR A 462 3.88 13.07 25.06
C TYR A 462 3.00 12.18 25.95
N THR A 463 3.08 12.34 27.26
CA THR A 463 2.30 11.53 28.21
C THR A 463 0.79 11.72 28.06
N GLN A 464 0.36 12.93 27.66
CA GLN A 464 -1.04 13.26 27.45
C GLN A 464 -1.67 12.44 26.31
N TYR A 465 -0.94 12.24 25.21
CA TYR A 465 -1.43 11.52 24.03
C TYR A 465 -1.19 10.01 24.11
N PHE A 466 -0.01 9.60 24.57
CA PHE A 466 0.41 8.19 24.54
C PHE A 466 0.13 7.45 25.86
N GLY A 467 -0.26 8.16 26.93
CA GLY A 467 -0.63 7.59 28.23
C GLY A 467 0.53 6.91 28.98
N LYS A 468 1.75 7.01 28.48
CA LYS A 468 2.98 6.43 29.02
C LYS A 468 4.09 7.47 29.00
N ASP A 469 5.04 7.33 29.91
CA ASP A 469 6.27 8.13 29.98
C ASP A 469 7.36 7.60 29.05
N SER A 470 7.20 6.39 28.52
CA SER A 470 8.22 5.69 27.76
C SER A 470 7.64 4.77 26.68
N SER A 471 8.42 4.59 25.61
CA SER A 471 8.21 3.55 24.60
C SER A 471 9.33 2.52 24.66
N THR A 472 9.09 1.30 24.17
CA THR A 472 10.14 0.29 24.06
C THR A 472 10.90 0.48 22.76
N MET A 473 12.22 0.59 22.86
CA MET A 473 13.12 0.67 21.71
C MET A 473 13.91 -0.62 21.58
N PHE A 474 14.05 -1.10 20.34
CA PHE A 474 14.96 -2.19 19.99
C PHE A 474 16.05 -1.66 19.07
N GLU A 475 17.28 -2.07 19.31
CA GLU A 475 18.46 -1.56 18.65
C GLU A 475 19.42 -2.68 18.26
N PHE A 476 19.97 -2.55 17.06
CA PHE A 476 21.02 -3.39 16.53
C PHE A 476 22.26 -2.54 16.30
N GLU A 477 23.41 -3.01 16.78
CA GLU A 477 24.69 -2.30 16.72
C GLU A 477 25.77 -3.22 16.16
N LEU A 478 26.60 -2.66 15.27
CA LEU A 478 27.76 -3.33 14.69
C LEU A 478 29.00 -2.49 14.93
N ASP A 479 30.00 -3.13 15.51
CA ASP A 479 31.24 -2.50 15.91
C ASP A 479 32.41 -3.05 15.14
N TYR A 480 33.28 -2.15 14.69
CA TYR A 480 34.60 -2.49 14.18
C TYR A 480 35.67 -2.12 15.21
N GLN A 481 36.31 -3.14 15.78
CA GLN A 481 37.40 -2.99 16.73
C GLN A 481 38.71 -2.71 15.99
N PHE A 482 39.23 -1.49 16.16
CA PHE A 482 40.44 -1.04 15.46
C PHE A 482 41.68 -0.99 16.36
N TYR A 483 41.50 -1.14 17.67
CA TYR A 483 42.59 -1.13 18.64
C TYR A 483 42.37 -2.16 19.74
N ARG A 484 43.46 -2.86 20.10
CA ARG A 484 43.52 -3.78 21.23
C ARG A 484 44.83 -3.58 21.97
N GLY A 485 44.78 -3.43 23.29
CA GLY A 485 45.93 -3.13 24.14
C GLY A 485 45.52 -3.09 25.60
N PHE A 486 45.62 -1.92 26.25
CA PHE A 486 45.02 -1.73 27.57
C PHE A 486 43.53 -1.42 27.39
N GLY A 487 42.70 -2.46 27.28
CA GLY A 487 41.34 -2.34 26.75
C GLY A 487 41.28 -2.53 25.23
N SER A 488 40.07 -2.42 24.69
CA SER A 488 39.82 -2.35 23.25
C SER A 488 39.06 -1.07 22.87
N ALA A 489 39.31 -0.57 21.66
CA ALA A 489 38.57 0.55 21.10
C ALA A 489 37.96 0.18 19.76
N ALA A 490 36.70 0.60 19.58
CA ALA A 490 35.89 0.27 18.42
C ALA A 490 35.11 1.48 17.91
N LEU A 491 34.74 1.42 16.64
CA LEU A 491 33.79 2.34 16.01
C LEU A 491 32.51 1.55 15.73
N GLY A 492 31.41 1.96 16.35
CA GLY A 492 30.11 1.31 16.26
C GLY A 492 29.11 2.10 15.45
N GLY A 493 28.32 1.42 14.62
CA GLY A 493 27.14 1.97 13.96
C GLY A 493 25.90 1.23 14.42
N SER A 494 24.85 1.96 14.81
CA SER A 494 23.59 1.35 15.25
C SER A 494 22.37 1.92 14.55
N LEU A 495 21.33 1.09 14.49
CA LEU A 495 20.00 1.46 14.03
C LEU A 495 18.97 0.93 15.04
N ALA A 496 17.99 1.77 15.37
CA ALA A 496 16.93 1.41 16.30
C ALA A 496 15.55 1.76 15.74
N TYR A 497 14.51 1.20 16.33
CA TYR A 497 13.13 1.54 16.04
C TYR A 497 12.32 1.60 17.33
N ALA A 498 11.48 2.62 17.42
CA ALA A 498 10.46 2.75 18.46
C ALA A 498 9.25 3.50 17.91
N SER A 499 8.09 3.17 18.46
CA SER A 499 6.83 3.84 18.16
C SER A 499 5.99 4.02 19.41
N ALA A 500 5.12 5.02 19.39
CA ALA A 500 4.13 5.27 20.41
C ALA A 500 2.78 5.51 19.75
N ASP A 501 1.76 4.79 20.20
CA ASP A 501 0.39 4.91 19.70
C ASP A 501 -0.51 5.49 20.79
N GLY A 502 -1.32 6.47 20.42
CA GLY A 502 -2.14 7.25 21.33
C GLY A 502 -3.47 7.65 20.70
N LYS A 503 -4.34 8.27 21.50
CA LYS A 503 -5.60 8.83 20.99
C LYS A 503 -5.40 10.31 20.68
N ALA A 504 -5.89 10.73 19.53
CA ALA A 504 -6.03 12.15 19.23
C ALA A 504 -7.02 12.77 20.24
N LEU A 505 -6.86 14.04 20.56
CA LEU A 505 -7.57 14.67 21.67
C LEU A 505 -8.44 15.81 21.18
N THR A 506 -9.66 15.90 21.71
CA THR A 506 -10.52 17.07 21.47
C THR A 506 -9.96 18.30 22.19
N ALA A 507 -10.53 19.48 21.89
CA ALA A 507 -10.21 20.72 22.61
C ALA A 507 -10.45 20.66 24.13
N SER A 508 -11.30 19.73 24.61
CA SER A 508 -11.54 19.50 26.05
C SER A 508 -10.66 18.39 26.65
N ASN A 509 -9.67 17.90 25.89
CA ASN A 509 -8.79 16.77 26.23
C ASN A 509 -9.52 15.43 26.40
N ALA A 510 -10.68 15.27 25.78
CA ALA A 510 -11.32 13.96 25.67
C ALA A 510 -10.65 13.15 24.55
N ALA A 511 -10.48 11.84 24.76
CA ALA A 511 -9.98 10.95 23.73
C ALA A 511 -10.98 10.87 22.58
N SER A 512 -10.50 11.09 21.35
CA SER A 512 -11.24 10.85 20.11
C SER A 512 -11.15 9.37 19.72
N ILE A 513 -12.00 8.96 18.78
CA ILE A 513 -11.83 7.71 18.07
C ILE A 513 -10.48 7.68 17.34
N ASP A 514 -10.04 8.81 16.79
CA ASP A 514 -8.83 8.91 15.97
C ASP A 514 -7.57 8.55 16.75
N THR A 515 -6.70 7.81 16.09
CA THR A 515 -5.42 7.37 16.67
C THR A 515 -4.33 8.23 16.08
N THR A 516 -3.41 8.69 16.91
CA THR A 516 -2.16 9.33 16.45
C THR A 516 -0.99 8.45 16.85
N SER A 517 -0.02 8.31 15.95
CA SER A 517 1.19 7.54 16.21
C SER A 517 2.41 8.43 16.01
N LEU A 518 3.41 8.27 16.87
CA LEU A 518 4.73 8.86 16.71
C LEU A 518 5.72 7.71 16.56
N ALA A 519 6.48 7.70 15.47
CA ALA A 519 7.52 6.72 15.23
C ALA A 519 8.86 7.42 14.99
N TRP A 520 9.93 6.81 15.48
CA TRP A 520 11.28 7.30 15.25
C TRP A 520 12.27 6.16 15.04
N LEU A 521 13.27 6.45 14.21
CA LEU A 521 14.34 5.57 13.80
C LEU A 521 15.68 6.24 14.11
N PRO A 522 16.25 5.98 15.30
CA PRO A 522 17.59 6.42 15.66
C PRO A 522 18.65 5.74 14.79
N LEU A 523 19.55 6.55 14.23
CA LEU A 523 20.80 6.12 13.62
C LEU A 523 21.95 6.67 14.46
N ARG A 524 22.86 5.82 14.94
CA ARG A 524 23.96 6.26 15.80
C ARG A 524 25.31 5.86 15.24
N LEU A 525 26.29 6.72 15.50
CA LEU A 525 27.70 6.45 15.25
C LEU A 525 28.47 6.72 16.54
N ALA A 526 29.04 5.69 17.14
CA ALA A 526 29.68 5.74 18.45
C ALA A 526 31.16 5.39 18.40
N LEU A 527 31.97 6.12 19.15
CA LEU A 527 33.29 5.67 19.57
C LEU A 527 33.13 4.90 20.88
N ILE A 528 33.68 3.70 20.92
CA ILE A 528 33.46 2.76 22.02
C ILE A 528 34.81 2.37 22.61
N TYR A 529 34.92 2.40 23.93
CA TYR A 529 36.08 1.91 24.66
C TYR A 529 35.64 0.87 25.69
N ARG A 530 36.21 -0.34 25.59
CA ARG A 530 35.94 -1.47 26.47
C ARG A 530 37.16 -1.75 27.32
N PHE A 531 36.97 -1.76 28.63
CA PHE A 531 38.00 -2.16 29.59
C PHE A 531 37.87 -3.66 29.88
N ASP A 532 38.48 -4.47 29.03
CA ASP A 532 38.46 -5.94 29.03
C ASP A 532 39.55 -6.59 29.89
N MET A 533 40.40 -5.78 30.54
CA MET A 533 41.52 -6.26 31.37
C MET A 533 41.08 -7.14 32.55
N PHE A 534 39.88 -6.90 33.09
CA PHE A 534 39.30 -7.74 34.13
C PHE A 534 39.08 -9.17 33.65
N ALA A 535 38.50 -9.33 32.46
CA ALA A 535 38.26 -10.63 31.85
C ALA A 535 39.55 -11.29 31.37
N THR A 536 40.41 -10.53 30.67
CA THR A 536 41.58 -11.10 29.98
C THR A 536 42.80 -11.35 30.88
N HIS A 537 43.02 -10.53 31.91
CA HIS A 537 44.23 -10.61 32.74
C HIS A 537 43.97 -11.07 34.18
N TRP A 538 42.80 -10.77 34.73
CA TRP A 538 42.45 -11.06 36.12
C TRP A 538 41.38 -12.13 36.30
N ASP A 539 40.89 -12.75 35.22
CA ASP A 539 39.90 -13.84 35.22
C ASP A 539 38.60 -13.47 35.96
N VAL A 540 38.20 -12.19 35.86
CA VAL A 540 36.95 -11.64 36.39
C VAL A 540 35.99 -11.43 35.21
N PRO A 541 34.80 -12.07 35.20
CA PRO A 541 33.94 -12.17 34.00
C PRO A 541 33.12 -10.91 33.72
N PHE A 542 33.73 -9.73 33.82
CA PHE A 542 33.08 -8.44 33.58
C PHE A 542 33.96 -7.52 32.72
N VAL A 543 33.32 -6.84 31.78
CA VAL A 543 33.92 -5.79 30.95
C VAL A 543 33.15 -4.51 31.18
N LEU A 544 33.83 -3.47 31.66
CA LEU A 544 33.24 -2.13 31.77
C LEU A 544 33.48 -1.38 30.48
N TYR A 545 32.51 -0.65 29.97
CA TYR A 545 32.67 0.09 28.73
C TYR A 545 31.97 1.44 28.75
N GLY A 546 32.47 2.33 27.90
CA GLY A 546 31.86 3.63 27.62
C GLY A 546 31.70 3.83 26.12
N LYS A 547 30.58 4.44 25.73
CA LYS A 547 30.27 4.82 24.35
C LYS A 547 29.99 6.32 24.30
N ALA A 548 30.42 7.00 23.26
CA ALA A 548 30.02 8.37 23.00
C ALA A 548 30.01 8.63 21.50
N GLY A 549 29.02 9.38 21.02
CA GLY A 549 28.78 9.44 19.59
C GLY A 549 27.81 10.51 19.13
N LEU A 550 27.51 10.44 17.84
CA LEU A 550 26.57 11.29 17.14
C LEU A 550 25.32 10.50 16.78
N ASP A 551 24.18 11.15 16.92
CA ASP A 551 22.86 10.56 16.70
C ASP A 551 22.10 11.34 15.64
N TYR A 552 21.30 10.62 14.89
CA TYR A 552 20.38 11.20 13.93
C TYR A 552 19.07 10.43 13.91
N TYR A 553 18.01 11.05 14.40
CA TYR A 553 16.70 10.41 14.59
C TYR A 553 15.81 10.83 13.43
N VAL A 554 15.41 9.88 12.60
CA VAL A 554 14.35 10.10 11.59
C VAL A 554 13.01 9.85 12.27
N TRP A 555 12.08 10.79 12.20
CA TRP A 555 10.79 10.69 12.90
C TRP A 555 9.62 11.08 12.01
N TRP A 556 8.46 10.52 12.30
CA TRP A 556 7.19 10.87 11.67
C TRP A 556 6.02 10.63 12.62
N VAL A 557 4.98 11.44 12.43
CA VAL A 557 3.73 11.43 13.19
C VAL A 557 2.59 11.25 12.22
N ASP A 558 1.75 10.24 12.46
CA ASP A 558 0.56 9.99 11.65
C ASP A 558 -0.70 10.45 12.39
N ASN A 559 -1.68 10.90 11.60
CA ASN A 559 -2.99 11.35 12.06
C ASN A 559 -4.03 10.21 12.06
N GLY A 560 -5.27 10.53 12.46
CA GLY A 560 -6.39 9.57 12.54
C GLY A 560 -6.74 8.85 11.23
N ALA A 561 -6.38 9.44 10.10
CA ALA A 561 -6.59 8.89 8.76
C ALA A 561 -5.42 8.01 8.27
N GLY A 562 -4.35 7.88 9.06
CA GLY A 562 -3.14 7.13 8.69
C GLY A 562 -2.22 7.86 7.71
N ASN A 563 -2.42 9.18 7.55
CA ASN A 563 -1.54 10.04 6.77
C ASN A 563 -0.56 10.76 7.70
N THR A 564 0.58 11.19 7.18
CA THR A 564 1.49 12.05 7.94
C THR A 564 0.78 13.34 8.34
N SER A 565 0.78 13.62 9.64
CA SER A 565 0.14 14.80 10.22
C SER A 565 0.69 16.09 9.60
N THR A 566 -0.15 17.11 9.50
CA THR A 566 0.23 18.44 9.05
C THR A 566 -0.36 19.48 9.99
N SER A 567 0.47 20.33 10.56
CA SER A 567 0.01 21.42 11.43
C SER A 567 -0.92 22.39 10.71
N ALA A 568 -1.70 23.17 11.47
CA ALA A 568 -2.52 24.27 10.95
C ALA A 568 -1.75 25.30 10.12
N THR A 569 -0.42 25.39 10.27
CA THR A 569 0.45 26.29 9.48
C THR A 569 1.07 25.64 8.24
N GLY A 570 0.72 24.38 7.95
CA GLY A 570 1.20 23.63 6.79
C GLY A 570 2.54 22.92 6.99
N LYS A 571 3.04 22.82 8.23
CA LYS A 571 4.27 22.07 8.55
C LYS A 571 3.97 20.59 8.78
N ASN A 572 4.67 19.73 8.06
CA ASN A 572 4.50 18.27 8.15
C ASN A 572 5.09 17.72 9.46
N GLY A 573 4.41 16.76 10.07
CA GLY A 573 4.85 15.99 11.23
C GLY A 573 5.82 14.89 10.84
N SER A 574 6.85 15.21 10.06
CA SER A 574 7.95 14.29 9.80
C SER A 574 9.24 15.08 9.71
N GLY A 575 10.38 14.47 10.05
CA GLY A 575 11.65 15.19 10.05
C GLY A 575 12.82 14.34 10.47
N GLY A 576 13.93 15.03 10.73
CA GLY A 576 15.13 14.41 11.27
C GLY A 576 15.79 15.34 12.27
N THR A 577 16.11 14.82 13.44
CA THR A 577 16.76 15.60 14.51
C THR A 577 18.14 15.04 14.78
N PHE A 578 19.15 15.91 14.74
CA PHE A 578 20.52 15.55 15.07
C PHE A 578 20.77 15.65 16.58
N GLY A 579 21.72 14.89 17.08
CA GLY A 579 22.09 14.90 18.47
C GLY A 579 23.41 14.22 18.76
N TRP A 580 23.66 14.02 20.05
CA TRP A 580 24.78 13.24 20.55
C TRP A 580 24.32 12.35 21.69
N HIS A 581 25.08 11.27 21.90
CA HIS A 581 24.83 10.37 23.02
C HIS A 581 26.10 10.09 23.80
N ALA A 582 25.93 9.68 25.05
CA ALA A 582 26.93 9.05 25.88
C ALA A 582 26.30 7.86 26.62
N ALA A 583 26.98 6.72 26.63
CA ALA A 583 26.54 5.54 27.34
C ALA A 583 27.66 4.99 28.24
N LEU A 584 27.25 4.40 29.36
CA LEU A 584 28.15 3.70 30.27
C LEU A 584 27.53 2.35 30.63
N GLY A 585 28.27 1.26 30.44
CA GLY A 585 27.73 -0.08 30.58
C GLY A 585 28.72 -1.08 31.16
N ALA A 586 28.16 -2.24 31.52
CA ALA A 586 28.89 -3.40 31.97
C ALA A 586 28.38 -4.64 31.24
N ALA A 587 29.31 -5.44 30.72
CA ALA A 587 29.04 -6.70 30.04
C ALA A 587 29.58 -7.86 30.90
N PHE A 588 28.75 -8.88 31.10
CA PHE A 588 29.11 -10.13 31.75
C PHE A 588 29.43 -11.18 30.69
N LEU A 589 30.60 -11.81 30.78
CA LEU A 589 31.06 -12.83 29.86
C LEU A 589 30.34 -14.15 30.15
N LEU A 590 29.49 -14.61 29.23
CA LEU A 590 28.70 -15.83 29.39
C LEU A 590 29.55 -17.10 29.26
N ASP A 591 30.67 -17.02 28.54
CA ASP A 591 31.63 -18.10 28.32
C ASP A 591 32.23 -18.63 29.64
N TRP A 592 32.25 -17.79 30.68
CA TRP A 592 32.66 -18.18 32.02
C TRP A 592 31.73 -19.23 32.66
N LEU A 593 30.43 -19.23 32.30
CA LEU A 593 29.45 -20.19 32.81
C LEU A 593 29.54 -21.55 32.11
N GLU A 594 29.85 -21.57 30.81
CA GLU A 594 29.85 -22.80 30.01
C GLU A 594 31.00 -22.83 28.97
N PRO A 595 32.25 -23.05 29.42
CA PRO A 595 33.43 -22.95 28.56
C PRO A 595 33.47 -23.96 27.40
N SER A 596 32.85 -25.14 27.56
CA SER A 596 32.83 -26.17 26.52
C SER A 596 31.99 -25.78 25.30
N THR A 597 30.92 -25.01 25.53
CA THR A 597 30.00 -24.59 24.48
C THR A 597 30.54 -23.37 23.75
N ALA A 598 31.25 -22.47 24.44
CA ALA A 598 31.98 -21.36 23.83
C ALA A 598 33.02 -21.84 22.79
N ILE A 599 33.80 -22.89 23.11
CA ILE A 599 34.77 -23.49 22.17
C ILE A 599 34.08 -24.02 20.91
N GLY A 600 32.91 -24.67 21.06
CA GLY A 600 32.13 -25.14 19.91
C GLY A 600 31.59 -23.99 19.07
N PHE A 601 31.18 -22.90 19.72
CA PHE A 601 30.62 -21.72 19.08
C PHE A 601 31.66 -20.95 18.26
N ASP A 602 32.90 -20.84 18.74
CA ASP A 602 34.03 -20.30 17.97
C ASP A 602 34.32 -21.17 16.74
N VAL A 603 34.44 -22.49 16.90
CA VAL A 603 34.80 -23.39 15.79
C VAL A 603 33.71 -23.48 14.71
N GLU A 604 32.43 -23.46 15.10
CA GLU A 604 31.31 -23.62 14.17
C GLU A 604 30.81 -22.31 13.56
N TRP A 605 30.79 -21.22 14.34
CA TRP A 605 30.16 -19.94 13.97
C TRP A 605 31.15 -18.77 13.91
N GLY A 606 32.41 -18.96 14.33
CA GLY A 606 33.41 -17.90 14.42
C GLY A 606 33.12 -16.87 15.50
N VAL A 607 32.33 -17.23 16.51
CA VAL A 607 31.99 -16.34 17.64
C VAL A 607 33.00 -16.59 18.75
N ASN A 608 33.86 -15.61 19.03
CA ASN A 608 34.88 -15.68 20.06
C ASN A 608 34.31 -15.61 21.47
N ASN A 609 33.40 -14.65 21.71
CA ASN A 609 32.84 -14.41 23.04
C ASN A 609 31.37 -14.02 22.96
N SER A 610 30.61 -14.43 23.97
CA SER A 610 29.22 -14.04 24.16
C SER A 610 29.02 -13.27 25.47
N TYR A 611 28.28 -12.17 25.40
CA TYR A 611 28.08 -11.27 26.53
C TYR A 611 26.60 -10.99 26.78
N LEU A 612 26.23 -10.93 28.06
CA LEU A 612 25.00 -10.29 28.52
C LEU A 612 25.37 -8.94 29.12
N PHE A 613 24.79 -7.84 28.65
CA PHE A 613 25.18 -6.51 29.10
C PHE A 613 24.00 -5.63 29.51
N ALA A 614 24.30 -4.63 30.31
CA ALA A 614 23.41 -3.52 30.60
C ALA A 614 24.15 -2.20 30.46
N GLU A 615 23.52 -1.20 29.84
CA GLU A 615 24.05 0.15 29.70
C GLU A 615 23.05 1.21 30.11
N TYR A 616 23.58 2.30 30.64
CA TYR A 616 22.85 3.54 30.88
C TYR A 616 23.19 4.52 29.77
N LEU A 617 22.18 4.95 29.00
CA LEU A 617 22.28 5.82 27.84
C LEU A 617 21.71 7.21 28.17
N LEU A 618 22.49 8.25 27.84
CA LEU A 618 22.07 9.64 27.80
C LEU A 618 22.10 10.09 26.35
N ALA A 619 21.03 10.71 25.85
CA ALA A 619 20.95 11.19 24.47
C ALA A 619 20.31 12.58 24.42
N THR A 620 21.03 13.55 23.86
CA THR A 620 20.50 14.89 23.60
C THR A 620 20.25 15.02 22.11
N ILE A 621 18.97 15.04 21.72
CA ILE A 621 18.49 14.99 20.34
C ILE A 621 17.65 16.25 20.06
N ASP A 622 18.33 17.39 19.99
CA ASP A 622 17.73 18.75 19.93
C ASP A 622 18.33 19.62 18.81
N ASP A 623 18.98 19.00 17.82
CA ASP A 623 19.74 19.66 16.74
C ASP A 623 20.76 20.69 17.28
N LEU A 624 21.45 20.33 18.37
CA LEU A 624 22.45 21.15 19.07
C LEU A 624 21.85 22.41 19.70
N GLY A 625 20.65 22.27 20.27
CA GLY A 625 19.91 23.33 20.94
C GLY A 625 19.18 24.29 20.00
N SER A 626 18.83 23.81 18.79
CA SER A 626 18.07 24.61 17.84
C SER A 626 16.62 24.76 18.30
N SER A 627 16.09 25.99 18.30
CA SER A 627 14.67 26.25 18.60
C SER A 627 13.71 25.72 17.54
N SER A 628 14.22 25.25 16.40
CA SER A 628 13.43 24.65 15.32
C SER A 628 13.43 23.11 15.35
N ALA A 629 14.10 22.50 16.33
CA ALA A 629 14.21 21.06 16.44
C ALA A 629 12.98 20.43 17.08
N PHE A 630 12.63 19.24 16.62
CA PHE A 630 11.72 18.35 17.33
C PHE A 630 12.55 17.59 18.37
N ASP A 631 12.44 17.97 19.64
CA ASP A 631 13.32 17.53 20.72
C ASP A 631 12.95 16.12 21.20
N LEU A 632 13.81 15.17 20.83
CA LEU A 632 13.70 13.75 21.15
C LEU A 632 14.76 13.35 22.19
N SER A 633 15.20 14.28 23.04
CA SER A 633 16.20 14.00 24.07
C SER A 633 15.67 13.03 25.13
N ASP A 634 16.55 12.13 25.57
CA ASP A 634 16.34 11.18 26.66
C ASP A 634 17.37 11.47 27.77
N ASN A 635 16.90 11.90 28.95
CA ASN A 635 17.78 12.28 30.06
C ASN A 635 18.33 11.08 30.84
N GLY A 636 18.12 9.86 30.37
CA GLY A 636 18.68 8.68 30.99
C GLY A 636 17.78 7.47 30.92
N THR A 637 18.21 6.47 30.18
CA THR A 637 17.53 5.18 30.14
C THR A 637 18.48 4.00 30.27
N PHE A 638 17.95 2.87 30.72
CA PHE A 638 18.69 1.61 30.77
C PHE A 638 18.31 0.73 29.58
N GLN A 639 19.32 0.18 28.91
CA GLN A 639 19.16 -0.86 27.89
C GLN A 639 19.86 -2.13 28.36
N ILE A 640 19.29 -3.28 27.99
CA ILE A 640 19.85 -4.59 28.27
C ILE A 640 19.93 -5.34 26.94
N GLY A 641 21.00 -6.10 26.73
CA GLY A 641 21.22 -6.76 25.46
C GLY A 641 22.15 -7.95 25.53
N LEU A 642 22.27 -8.59 24.38
CA LEU A 642 23.24 -9.63 24.10
C LEU A 642 24.24 -9.12 23.08
N ALA A 643 25.50 -9.47 23.26
CA ALA A 643 26.54 -9.16 22.29
C ALA A 643 27.37 -10.39 21.94
N LEU A 644 27.76 -10.46 20.69
CA LEU A 644 28.57 -11.51 20.10
C LEU A 644 29.80 -10.89 19.46
N GLU A 645 30.98 -11.41 19.80
CA GLU A 645 32.27 -10.93 19.33
C GLU A 645 32.86 -11.94 18.32
N PHE A 646 33.40 -11.46 17.20
CA PHE A 646 33.85 -12.27 16.05
C PHE A 646 35.14 -11.73 15.41
#